data_AF-A0A7X7DEJ2-F1
#
_entry.id   AF-A0A7X7DEJ2-F1
#
_cell.length_a   1.000
_cell.length_b   1.000
_cell.length_c   1.000
_cell.angle_alpha   90.00
_cell.angle_beta   90.00
_cell.angle_gamma   90.00
#
_symmetry.space_group_name_H-M   'P 1'
#
loop_
_entity.id
_entity.type
_entity.pdbx_description
1 polymer ?
#
loop_
_entity_poly.entity_id
_entity_poly.type
_entity_poly.pdbx_seq_one_letter_code
_entity_poly.pdbx_strand_id
1 'polypeptide(L)'
;MATVFKPNPAGPRGVQRWRGVLGGGLAVLLAVSGAVHAQSARPGMGAIPYSGGVTFRVWAPNASSVAVRGDFNAWGETALVSEGNGNWSVDVAGAVAGQKYKYYLNGSFWKRDPRARQVVNSTDNSIIYDRNSFDWGATPIPQPARKDLVIYEMHVGTYEGGTTPRTFDHAIARLDHLQDLGINAIKLMPINEFPGGRSWGYNPADPYAVESDYGGPDAFKRFVKACHERGLAVILDVVHNHYGPTDMDLWQFDGWSSNSLGGIYFYNDGRAPTSWGNTRPNFGSAQVGQFIRDQIFMWVEEYRVGGFRWDSVYNILNTDLGANSEGRDLLNAINSELASTYPHVVRCAEDHAFDFAIYFENQWDVNYWWALRDQVVAASDAERNMYNVRDLLDDWPSHNRVVFSEAHDYVGSLNGRTRLPAQIDSTDPESLWARRRALLAAGIVMTTPGIPMIFQGQEMHETLAFHDDTALRWARTNSHAGIVQAYTDLIHCRRNLAGGLQGLKGTGINVNLVNNTDKVVSYIRWDAGGQADDVVVVANFSSQTRNNYSIPFPSTGTWHSRFNSDSTEYQPDFTGIGPAQVQVSGSTAPVSLGAYSLQIFSKEREPVPATAAFDPSAPVGCGAEVTITYSPHDGDLAGVSPVYAYIGLNNWASATLVQMTASGDDWTAAYEIPADTYELNVAFTDANEEIWDDNDGDNWTVTVQNCGTPPLAPETVYWRGDAGLNNNWANTDASGINNWWRAGDQYTVRRPDLSNNVWSATGQKNFNIAILDNAARPAMALNDATGTGGTEFQLHQILFQNGTSRTLTQGGNAYLHLGGGSGNAKIEATSPNGSGTYTFNVPVQMAKTTELNPVGGDLIFNGAITNGGYGLDVWGGAGKSLTLAGVVSGSGGLNLKSSLSQVGITGHSTYNGDTAVGTGMLVVNGSISNSAVSVGSGGVVSGAGTIGALTLAGGTVRPGNSVGTLTVNGNADLGGGTYECEIASTSPTDCDLIAAKGTLMASSTLTINLPETAPEGFDPDVAYYWVVATGQSVSADNMEIGTKWSYPAGLGGFGLEQWGQDIVVTYTTPTSVTFFQFGVRAENGQVVIRWRASAHGDTVGFWVERLDGDEWVPVNSQIIYAHDVEEMDDSYAQVDTNAVVGGTYSYRIIEETSAGDDVIHGPFERTASALAFVPGRGLDVEPGGIRIRWQSREDETYRVRRSTNLLEGLDGFLPIAAGLYADEPENEYLDTNAAPLGIYLIEVEEE
;
A
#
# COMPACT_ATOMS: atom_id res chain seq x y z
N MET A 1 28.86 12.72 49.75
CA MET A 1 28.54 13.36 51.05
C MET A 1 27.47 14.42 50.77
N ALA A 2 26.21 14.06 50.92
CA ALA A 2 25.39 14.28 52.12
C ALA A 2 24.80 15.71 52.19
N THR A 3 23.48 15.81 51.91
CA THR A 3 22.43 16.62 52.61
C THR A 3 22.61 18.16 52.70
N VAL A 4 21.62 19.09 52.62
CA VAL A 4 20.16 19.09 52.83
C VAL A 4 19.62 20.55 52.62
N PHE A 5 18.41 20.67 52.04
CA PHE A 5 17.33 21.70 52.20
C PHE A 5 17.42 23.19 51.73
N LYS A 6 16.61 23.51 50.71
CA LYS A 6 15.42 24.43 50.58
C LYS A 6 15.08 25.43 51.74
N PRO A 7 14.13 26.41 51.58
CA PRO A 7 13.73 27.29 50.46
C PRO A 7 13.28 28.75 50.86
N ASN A 8 13.20 29.68 49.87
CA ASN A 8 12.26 30.85 49.70
C ASN A 8 12.05 31.89 50.85
N PRO A 9 11.23 32.96 50.71
CA PRO A 9 10.83 33.81 49.56
C PRO A 9 10.98 35.34 49.86
N ALA A 10 10.71 36.19 48.86
CA ALA A 10 9.87 37.40 48.93
C ALA A 10 10.36 38.53 48.00
N GLY A 11 9.60 38.81 46.94
CA GLY A 11 9.54 40.16 46.36
C GLY A 11 8.61 41.05 47.21
N PRO A 12 8.00 42.12 46.66
CA PRO A 12 8.31 42.86 45.44
C PRO A 12 8.36 44.38 45.73
N ARG A 13 8.67 45.21 44.71
CA ARG A 13 7.96 46.47 44.39
C ARG A 13 8.69 47.21 43.27
N GLY A 14 7.96 47.43 42.17
CA GLY A 14 8.44 48.18 41.01
C GLY A 14 8.44 49.70 41.25
N VAL A 15 8.87 50.43 40.21
CA VAL A 15 8.18 51.57 39.60
C VAL A 15 8.85 51.81 38.23
N GLN A 16 8.04 51.84 37.18
CA GLN A 16 8.40 52.30 35.84
C GLN A 16 8.41 53.85 35.78
N ARG A 17 9.32 54.46 35.00
CA ARG A 17 9.03 55.17 33.72
C ARG A 17 10.02 56.31 33.38
N TRP A 18 10.69 56.14 32.22
CA TRP A 18 10.79 57.07 31.06
C TRP A 18 11.43 58.48 31.18
N ARG A 19 12.61 58.68 30.56
CA ARG A 19 12.86 59.44 29.28
C ARG A 19 14.31 59.99 29.19
N GLY A 20 14.93 59.85 28.01
CA GLY A 20 15.68 60.97 27.39
C GLY A 20 17.20 60.87 27.15
N VAL A 21 17.60 60.19 26.06
CA VAL A 21 18.39 60.73 24.91
C VAL A 21 19.78 61.39 25.11
N LEU A 22 20.77 60.77 24.42
CA LEU A 22 22.01 61.25 23.76
C LEU A 22 23.33 61.51 24.55
N GLY A 23 24.40 60.90 24.01
CA GLY A 23 25.82 61.17 24.25
C GLY A 23 26.53 59.94 24.83
N GLY A 24 27.26 59.09 24.09
CA GLY A 24 28.17 59.37 23.00
C GLY A 24 29.61 59.21 23.51
N GLY A 25 30.14 57.98 23.42
CA GLY A 25 31.58 57.68 23.37
C GLY A 25 32.34 57.58 24.71
N LEU A 26 32.47 56.36 25.24
CA LEU A 26 33.76 55.77 25.70
C LEU A 26 33.53 54.33 26.23
N ALA A 27 33.61 53.34 25.34
CA ALA A 27 33.93 51.93 25.69
C ALA A 27 34.20 51.12 24.40
N VAL A 28 35.13 51.59 23.57
CA VAL A 28 35.75 50.81 22.50
C VAL A 28 37.21 50.66 22.87
N LEU A 29 37.54 49.62 23.64
CA LEU A 29 38.89 49.04 23.79
C LEU A 29 38.82 47.87 24.80
N LEU A 30 38.06 46.82 24.44
CA LEU A 30 38.19 45.44 24.95
C LEU A 30 37.24 44.53 24.14
N ALA A 31 37.43 44.53 22.82
CA ALA A 31 36.88 43.52 21.93
C ALA A 31 38.00 43.19 20.94
N VAL A 32 38.51 41.96 21.06
CA VAL A 32 39.06 41.03 20.05
C VAL A 32 40.06 40.14 20.80
N SER A 33 39.54 39.23 21.63
CA SER A 33 40.16 37.92 21.79
C SER A 33 39.18 36.95 21.17
N GLY A 34 39.46 36.51 19.94
CA GLY A 34 38.74 35.39 19.37
C GLY A 34 38.84 34.24 20.35
N ALA A 35 37.71 33.82 20.91
CA ALA A 35 37.67 32.57 21.65
C ALA A 35 38.06 31.50 20.63
N VAL A 36 39.24 30.92 20.82
CA VAL A 36 39.63 29.71 20.09
C VAL A 36 38.64 28.65 20.57
N HIS A 37 37.66 28.30 19.74
CA HIS A 37 36.80 27.15 20.02
C HIS A 37 37.72 25.93 20.20
N ALA A 38 37.43 25.09 21.18
CA ALA A 38 38.14 23.83 21.38
C ALA A 38 37.31 22.69 20.80
N GLN A 39 37.97 21.60 20.38
CA GLN A 39 37.26 20.35 20.07
C GLN A 39 36.43 19.90 21.27
N SER A 40 35.26 19.31 21.01
CA SER A 40 34.41 18.79 22.08
C SER A 40 35.03 17.56 22.72
N ALA A 41 35.00 17.46 24.04
CA ALA A 41 35.39 16.27 24.79
C ALA A 41 34.23 15.28 24.97
N ARG A 42 33.02 15.60 24.48
CA ARG A 42 31.82 14.76 24.64
C ARG A 42 31.78 13.68 23.55
N PRO A 43 31.27 12.47 23.82
CA PRO A 43 31.17 11.41 22.82
C PRO A 43 29.98 11.59 21.86
N GLY A 44 29.98 10.82 20.77
CA GLY A 44 28.88 10.72 19.79
C GLY A 44 29.05 11.59 18.53
N MET A 45 28.17 11.42 17.54
CA MET A 45 28.18 12.17 16.27
C MET A 45 26.85 12.90 16.03
N GLY A 46 26.91 13.98 15.26
CA GLY A 46 25.77 14.87 14.91
C GLY A 46 25.56 15.99 15.93
N ALA A 47 24.33 16.52 16.01
CA ALA A 47 23.89 17.42 17.08
C ALA A 47 23.46 16.64 18.34
N ILE A 48 24.18 16.83 19.45
CA ILE A 48 24.00 16.09 20.71
C ILE A 48 23.72 17.08 21.85
N PRO A 49 22.44 17.20 22.28
CA PRO A 49 22.11 18.04 23.42
C PRO A 49 22.80 17.58 24.72
N TYR A 50 23.25 18.54 25.51
CA TYR A 50 23.71 18.36 26.88
C TYR A 50 23.16 19.49 27.77
N SER A 51 23.36 19.38 29.09
CA SER A 51 22.92 20.42 30.03
C SER A 51 23.59 21.78 29.71
N GLY A 52 22.84 22.70 29.10
CA GLY A 52 23.26 24.07 28.82
C GLY A 52 23.78 24.33 27.40
N GLY A 53 23.76 23.35 26.50
CA GLY A 53 24.19 23.54 25.11
C GLY A 53 24.08 22.28 24.25
N VAL A 54 24.62 22.34 23.04
CA VAL A 54 24.64 21.23 22.08
C VAL A 54 26.07 21.04 21.56
N THR A 55 26.53 19.80 21.52
CA THR A 55 27.74 19.44 20.78
C THR A 55 27.35 19.20 19.33
N PHE A 56 28.02 19.86 18.39
CA PHE A 56 27.93 19.52 16.97
C PHE A 56 29.21 18.80 16.56
N ARG A 57 29.08 17.64 15.93
CA ARG A 57 30.21 16.87 15.40
C ARG A 57 29.89 16.23 14.06
N VAL A 58 30.74 16.44 13.05
CA VAL A 58 30.53 15.93 11.69
C VAL A 58 31.82 15.38 11.09
N TRP A 59 31.71 14.35 10.26
CA TRP A 59 32.81 13.80 9.48
C TRP A 59 32.92 14.51 8.13
N ALA A 60 34.05 15.17 7.88
CA ALA A 60 34.33 15.93 6.67
C ALA A 60 35.86 16.00 6.45
N PRO A 61 36.50 14.87 6.08
CA PRO A 61 37.96 14.73 6.13
C PRO A 61 38.70 15.60 5.11
N ASN A 62 38.07 15.98 3.99
CA ASN A 62 38.69 16.83 2.96
C ASN A 62 38.31 18.31 3.10
N ALA A 63 37.46 18.66 4.07
CA ALA A 63 37.10 20.05 4.30
C ALA A 63 38.30 20.86 4.83
N SER A 64 38.50 22.04 4.25
CA SER A 64 39.45 23.05 4.72
C SER A 64 38.93 23.87 5.90
N SER A 65 37.60 23.97 6.02
CA SER A 65 36.92 24.65 7.12
C SER A 65 35.51 24.09 7.29
N VAL A 66 35.04 24.02 8.54
CA VAL A 66 33.69 23.61 8.90
C VAL A 66 33.16 24.59 9.95
N ALA A 67 31.94 25.10 9.75
CA ALA A 67 31.20 25.87 10.72
C ALA A 67 29.77 25.32 10.87
N VAL A 68 29.14 25.56 12.02
CA VAL A 68 27.70 25.35 12.20
C VAL A 68 26.99 26.71 12.20
N ARG A 69 25.88 26.77 11.48
CA ARG A 69 25.00 27.94 11.39
C ARG A 69 23.59 27.51 11.76
N GLY A 70 22.90 28.28 12.58
CA GLY A 70 21.53 27.96 12.98
C GLY A 70 20.87 29.04 13.82
N ASP A 71 19.69 28.76 14.34
CA ASP A 71 18.90 29.77 15.07
C ASP A 71 19.64 30.31 16.31
N PHE A 72 20.42 29.46 16.99
CA PHE A 72 21.19 29.81 18.20
C PHE A 72 22.29 30.85 17.98
N ASN A 73 22.73 31.07 16.74
CA ASN A 73 23.70 32.10 16.39
C ASN A 73 23.19 33.07 15.30
N ALA A 74 21.86 33.17 15.15
CA ALA A 74 21.20 33.98 14.13
C ALA A 74 21.74 33.71 12.70
N TRP A 75 22.03 32.44 12.40
CA TRP A 75 22.61 31.96 11.14
C TRP A 75 24.01 32.52 10.82
N GLY A 76 24.71 33.06 11.83
CA GLY A 76 26.13 33.38 11.78
C GLY A 76 27.01 32.12 11.88
N GLU A 77 28.33 32.29 11.72
CA GLU A 77 29.26 31.16 11.79
C GLU A 77 29.75 30.87 13.21
N THR A 78 29.62 29.62 13.64
CA THR A 78 30.40 29.07 14.75
C THR A 78 31.35 28.01 14.21
N ALA A 79 32.64 28.34 14.13
CA ALA A 79 33.65 27.44 13.58
C ALA A 79 33.81 26.16 14.41
N LEU A 80 33.83 25.01 13.75
CA LEU A 80 34.18 23.72 14.33
C LEU A 80 35.70 23.53 14.28
N VAL A 81 36.23 22.73 15.20
CA VAL A 81 37.66 22.43 15.31
C VAL A 81 37.91 21.02 14.83
N SER A 82 38.90 20.84 13.95
CA SER A 82 39.31 19.52 13.48
C SER A 82 39.87 18.69 14.63
N GLU A 83 39.42 17.44 14.73
CA GLU A 83 39.88 16.45 15.71
C GLU A 83 41.10 15.65 15.20
N GLY A 84 41.60 15.95 13.98
CA GLY A 84 42.77 15.31 13.37
C GLY A 84 42.53 13.93 12.75
N ASN A 85 41.31 13.39 12.83
CA ASN A 85 40.88 12.11 12.27
C ASN A 85 39.80 12.26 11.18
N GLY A 86 39.61 13.48 10.66
CA GLY A 86 38.56 13.84 9.71
C GLY A 86 37.24 14.30 10.33
N ASN A 87 37.07 14.15 11.65
CA ASN A 87 35.95 14.76 12.35
C ASN A 87 36.23 16.22 12.72
N TRP A 88 35.16 16.98 12.81
CA TRP A 88 35.14 18.37 13.27
C TRP A 88 34.13 18.49 14.38
N SER A 89 34.43 19.22 15.46
CA SER A 89 33.47 19.41 16.55
C SER A 89 33.55 20.76 17.25
N VAL A 90 32.45 21.14 17.90
CA VAL A 90 32.35 22.29 18.80
C VAL A 90 31.20 22.12 19.80
N ASP A 91 31.38 22.64 21.01
CA ASP A 91 30.30 22.79 21.99
C ASP A 91 29.72 24.21 21.89
N VAL A 92 28.43 24.31 21.58
CA VAL A 92 27.72 25.60 21.48
C VAL A 92 26.81 25.79 22.67
N ALA A 93 27.18 26.72 23.55
CA ALA A 93 26.37 27.09 24.71
C ALA A 93 25.08 27.80 24.28
N GLY A 94 23.96 27.46 24.91
CA GLY A 94 22.65 28.05 24.63
C GLY A 94 21.92 27.53 23.37
N ALA A 95 22.56 26.66 22.58
CA ALA A 95 21.85 25.85 21.59
C ALA A 95 20.94 24.83 22.31
N VAL A 96 19.74 24.61 21.80
CA VAL A 96 18.71 23.76 22.41
C VAL A 96 17.90 23.00 21.36
N ALA A 97 17.24 21.90 21.76
CA ALA A 97 16.35 21.14 20.89
C ALA A 97 15.24 22.00 20.26
N GLY A 98 14.85 21.66 19.04
CA GLY A 98 13.87 22.38 18.22
C GLY A 98 14.45 23.51 17.36
N GLN A 99 15.70 23.91 17.57
CA GLN A 99 16.37 24.92 16.72
C GLN A 99 16.86 24.31 15.41
N LYS A 100 16.77 25.09 14.33
CA LYS A 100 17.22 24.71 12.98
C LYS A 100 18.72 24.99 12.81
N TYR A 101 19.40 24.16 12.02
CA TYR A 101 20.82 24.33 11.70
C TYR A 101 21.25 23.62 10.40
N LYS A 102 22.40 24.03 9.87
CA LYS A 102 23.19 23.33 8.85
C LYS A 102 24.68 23.45 9.14
N TYR A 103 25.47 22.53 8.60
CA TYR A 103 26.91 22.71 8.46
C TYR A 103 27.22 23.58 7.23
N TYR A 104 28.22 24.43 7.38
CA TYR A 104 28.76 25.28 6.33
C TYR A 104 30.23 24.93 6.11
N LEU A 105 30.53 24.31 4.97
CA LEU A 105 31.85 23.74 4.66
C LEU A 105 32.54 24.56 3.57
N ASN A 106 33.87 24.71 3.70
CA ASN A 106 34.75 25.37 2.72
C ASN A 106 34.33 26.79 2.29
N GLY A 107 33.48 27.46 3.08
CA GLY A 107 32.97 28.79 2.75
C GLY A 107 31.95 28.82 1.60
N SER A 108 31.37 27.68 1.19
CA SER A 108 30.40 27.65 0.07
C SER A 108 29.34 26.57 0.17
N PHE A 109 29.60 25.44 0.83
CA PHE A 109 28.68 24.30 0.85
C PHE A 109 27.79 24.34 2.09
N TRP A 110 26.48 24.38 1.87
CA TRP A 110 25.47 24.23 2.93
C TRP A 110 25.01 22.79 2.94
N LYS A 111 25.18 22.12 4.08
CA LYS A 111 24.88 20.69 4.22
C LYS A 111 24.06 20.44 5.48
N ARG A 112 22.94 19.74 5.36
CA ARG A 112 22.28 19.12 6.51
C ARG A 112 23.24 18.18 7.24
N ASP A 113 22.96 17.93 8.51
CA ASP A 113 23.71 16.96 9.31
C ASP A 113 23.37 15.54 8.83
N PRO A 114 24.34 14.74 8.34
CA PRO A 114 24.11 13.35 7.93
C PRO A 114 23.49 12.46 9.00
N ARG A 115 23.59 12.87 10.27
CA ARG A 115 23.08 12.16 11.45
C ARG A 115 21.97 12.94 12.17
N ALA A 116 21.29 13.85 11.48
CA ALA A 116 20.07 14.48 11.97
C ALA A 116 18.98 13.42 12.18
N ARG A 117 18.36 13.41 13.36
CA ARG A 117 17.18 12.57 13.64
C ARG A 117 15.90 13.19 13.10
N GLN A 118 15.95 14.49 12.84
CA GLN A 118 14.83 15.29 12.41
C GLN A 118 15.32 16.39 11.47
N VAL A 119 14.60 16.58 10.38
CA VAL A 119 14.77 17.70 9.46
C VAL A 119 13.43 18.43 9.32
N VAL A 120 13.43 19.60 8.70
CA VAL A 120 12.19 20.29 8.33
C VAL A 120 11.50 19.56 7.18
N ASN A 121 12.29 19.15 6.19
CA ASN A 121 12.02 18.19 5.12
C ASN A 121 13.36 17.90 4.39
N SER A 122 13.34 17.04 3.38
CA SER A 122 14.48 16.67 2.52
C SER A 122 15.19 17.82 1.78
N THR A 123 14.66 19.03 1.69
CA THR A 123 15.35 20.19 1.06
C THR A 123 15.80 21.28 2.04
N ASP A 124 15.22 21.30 3.23
CA ASP A 124 15.38 22.39 4.19
C ASP A 124 16.44 22.03 5.26
N ASN A 125 16.29 22.49 6.50
CA ASN A 125 17.32 22.48 7.54
C ASN A 125 17.20 21.25 8.46
N SER A 126 18.32 20.84 9.04
CA SER A 126 18.32 19.90 10.17
C SER A 126 17.74 20.57 11.41
N ILE A 127 17.13 19.77 12.29
CA ILE A 127 16.58 20.22 13.58
C ILE A 127 17.34 19.52 14.70
N ILE A 128 17.73 20.28 15.73
CA ILE A 128 18.35 19.72 16.92
C ILE A 128 17.27 18.90 17.65
N TYR A 129 17.50 17.59 17.80
CA TYR A 129 16.57 16.68 18.46
C TYR A 129 17.18 16.12 19.75
N ASP A 130 16.42 16.14 20.85
CA ASP A 130 16.82 15.50 22.11
C ASP A 130 16.29 14.07 22.15
N ARG A 131 17.13 13.10 21.81
CA ARG A 131 16.74 11.69 21.80
C ARG A 131 16.25 11.14 23.15
N ASN A 132 16.62 11.79 24.26
CA ASN A 132 16.26 11.34 25.61
C ASN A 132 14.97 11.97 26.14
N SER A 133 14.31 12.86 25.40
CA SER A 133 13.12 13.57 25.89
C SER A 133 11.83 12.75 25.84
N PHE A 134 11.81 11.65 25.09
CA PHE A 134 10.63 10.79 24.94
C PHE A 134 10.50 9.83 26.13
N ASP A 135 9.34 9.82 26.78
CA ASP A 135 9.02 8.91 27.88
C ASP A 135 8.39 7.60 27.36
N TRP A 136 9.18 6.53 27.38
CA TRP A 136 8.73 5.20 27.01
C TRP A 136 7.86 4.51 28.07
N GLY A 137 7.83 5.02 29.31
CA GLY A 137 7.21 4.33 30.44
C GLY A 137 7.81 2.95 30.71
N ALA A 138 7.00 2.04 31.27
CA ALA A 138 7.38 0.67 31.61
C ALA A 138 7.03 -0.36 30.52
N THR A 139 6.69 0.08 29.31
CA THR A 139 6.24 -0.79 28.22
C THR A 139 7.36 -1.76 27.78
N PRO A 140 7.18 -3.09 27.88
CA PRO A 140 8.17 -4.06 27.45
C PRO A 140 8.26 -4.13 25.93
N ILE A 141 9.39 -4.59 25.40
CA ILE A 141 9.56 -4.84 23.96
C ILE A 141 9.04 -6.26 23.67
N PRO A 142 8.04 -6.44 22.78
CA PRO A 142 7.57 -7.76 22.37
C PRO A 142 8.68 -8.56 21.68
N GLN A 143 8.79 -9.84 22.02
CA GLN A 143 9.81 -10.75 21.47
C GLN A 143 9.14 -12.05 20.99
N PRO A 144 8.28 -11.99 19.96
CA PRO A 144 7.64 -13.20 19.42
C PRO A 144 8.70 -14.18 18.91
N ALA A 145 8.56 -15.46 19.23
CA ALA A 145 9.44 -16.49 18.67
C ALA A 145 9.17 -16.63 17.17
N ARG A 146 10.19 -16.98 16.37
CA ARG A 146 10.07 -17.10 14.91
C ARG A 146 8.91 -18.00 14.46
N LYS A 147 8.72 -19.14 15.12
CA LYS A 147 7.63 -20.08 14.84
C LYS A 147 6.22 -19.52 15.10
N ASP A 148 6.13 -18.46 15.92
CA ASP A 148 4.90 -17.79 16.31
C ASP A 148 4.64 -16.51 15.48
N LEU A 149 5.61 -16.03 14.69
CA LEU A 149 5.51 -14.78 13.91
C LEU A 149 4.41 -14.87 12.85
N VAL A 150 3.59 -13.82 12.78
CA VAL A 150 2.70 -13.49 11.66
C VAL A 150 2.86 -12.00 11.40
N ILE A 151 3.38 -11.66 10.22
CA ILE A 151 3.81 -10.30 9.89
C ILE A 151 2.72 -9.58 9.08
N TYR A 152 2.45 -8.32 9.43
CA TYR A 152 1.65 -7.40 8.63
C TYR A 152 2.55 -6.33 8.01
N GLU A 153 2.70 -6.32 6.70
CA GLU A 153 3.44 -5.28 5.97
C GLU A 153 2.57 -4.03 5.79
N MET A 154 3.11 -2.86 6.15
CA MET A 154 2.37 -1.60 6.23
C MET A 154 3.15 -0.42 5.63
N HIS A 155 2.43 0.38 4.86
CA HIS A 155 2.86 1.71 4.41
C HIS A 155 2.16 2.79 5.24
N VAL A 156 2.93 3.52 6.05
CA VAL A 156 2.42 4.51 7.01
C VAL A 156 1.56 5.59 6.32
N GLY A 157 2.00 6.05 5.15
CA GLY A 157 1.35 7.14 4.41
C GLY A 157 -0.05 6.82 3.89
N THR A 158 -0.43 5.54 3.77
CA THR A 158 -1.71 5.13 3.15
C THR A 158 -2.58 4.28 4.07
N TYR A 159 -2.00 3.71 5.13
CA TYR A 159 -2.64 2.69 5.94
C TYR A 159 -3.95 3.13 6.59
N GLU A 160 -4.03 4.30 7.24
CA GLU A 160 -5.27 4.71 7.96
C GLU A 160 -6.44 5.04 7.00
N GLY A 161 -6.19 5.21 5.69
CA GLY A 161 -7.18 5.68 4.72
C GLY A 161 -7.30 7.21 4.67
N GLY A 162 -8.13 7.76 3.77
CA GLY A 162 -8.34 9.21 3.61
C GLY A 162 -7.23 9.96 2.84
N THR A 163 -7.00 11.25 3.09
CA THR A 163 -6.02 12.04 2.32
C THR A 163 -4.59 11.68 2.70
N THR A 164 -3.82 11.19 1.74
CA THR A 164 -2.41 10.81 1.88
C THR A 164 -1.47 12.03 1.74
N PRO A 165 -0.27 12.02 2.37
CA PRO A 165 0.22 11.01 3.30
C PRO A 165 -0.49 11.08 4.67
N ARG A 166 -0.56 9.94 5.33
CA ARG A 166 -0.93 9.78 6.75
C ARG A 166 0.30 9.69 7.63
N THR A 167 0.08 9.77 8.93
CA THR A 167 1.15 9.81 9.94
C THR A 167 1.12 8.57 10.83
N PHE A 168 2.20 8.36 11.57
CA PHE A 168 2.26 7.34 12.62
C PHE A 168 1.10 7.45 13.62
N ASP A 169 0.73 8.66 14.04
CA ASP A 169 -0.38 8.87 14.97
C ASP A 169 -1.74 8.47 14.38
N HIS A 170 -1.92 8.63 13.06
CA HIS A 170 -3.13 8.14 12.39
C HIS A 170 -3.15 6.61 12.37
N ALA A 171 -2.01 5.95 12.06
CA ALA A 171 -1.92 4.49 12.03
C ALA A 171 -2.23 3.84 13.39
N ILE A 172 -1.93 4.51 14.52
CA ILE A 172 -2.28 4.04 15.88
C ILE A 172 -3.78 3.74 16.01
N ALA A 173 -4.65 4.50 15.34
CA ALA A 173 -6.10 4.35 15.44
C ALA A 173 -6.63 3.01 14.88
N ARG A 174 -5.78 2.21 14.23
CA ARG A 174 -6.13 0.93 13.62
C ARG A 174 -5.37 -0.26 14.23
N LEU A 175 -4.55 -0.05 15.26
CA LEU A 175 -3.75 -1.13 15.85
C LEU A 175 -4.60 -2.19 16.57
N ASP A 176 -5.76 -1.81 17.11
CA ASP A 176 -6.69 -2.77 17.75
C ASP A 176 -7.17 -3.81 16.72
N HIS A 177 -7.48 -3.37 15.49
CA HIS A 177 -7.84 -4.29 14.41
C HIS A 177 -6.73 -5.32 14.11
N LEU A 178 -5.46 -4.91 14.09
CA LEU A 178 -4.35 -5.84 13.85
C LEU A 178 -4.16 -6.81 15.02
N GLN A 179 -4.39 -6.36 16.25
CA GLN A 179 -4.37 -7.22 17.42
C GLN A 179 -5.49 -8.27 17.35
N ASP A 180 -6.71 -7.86 16.99
CA ASP A 180 -7.88 -8.73 16.86
C ASP A 180 -7.69 -9.78 15.75
N LEU A 181 -7.13 -9.38 14.60
CA LEU A 181 -6.72 -10.30 13.53
C LEU A 181 -5.74 -11.36 14.04
N GLY A 182 -5.01 -11.09 15.12
CA GLY A 182 -3.97 -11.97 15.66
C GLY A 182 -2.58 -11.71 15.09
N ILE A 183 -2.32 -10.55 14.47
CA ILE A 183 -0.97 -10.13 14.08
C ILE A 183 -0.10 -9.97 15.34
N ASN A 184 1.20 -10.26 15.24
CA ASN A 184 2.14 -10.02 16.34
C ASN A 184 3.42 -9.29 15.93
N ALA A 185 3.58 -8.97 14.64
CA ALA A 185 4.63 -8.10 14.16
C ALA A 185 4.13 -7.24 12.98
N ILE A 186 4.48 -5.95 12.99
CA ILE A 186 4.25 -5.03 11.87
C ILE A 186 5.59 -4.78 11.19
N LYS A 187 5.69 -5.06 9.89
CA LYS A 187 6.81 -4.63 9.05
C LYS A 187 6.44 -3.29 8.40
N LEU A 188 7.07 -2.22 8.86
CA LEU A 188 6.92 -0.91 8.21
C LEU A 188 7.80 -0.87 6.97
N MET A 189 7.23 -0.45 5.83
CA MET A 189 8.01 0.04 4.68
C MET A 189 8.93 1.20 5.12
N PRO A 190 9.98 1.55 4.34
CA PRO A 190 10.99 2.49 4.80
C PRO A 190 10.40 3.83 5.25
N ILE A 191 10.86 4.33 6.39
CA ILE A 191 10.33 5.55 7.04
C ILE A 191 11.33 6.70 7.08
N ASN A 192 12.46 6.52 6.41
CA ASN A 192 13.49 7.53 6.33
C ASN A 192 13.00 8.74 5.54
N GLU A 193 13.49 9.92 5.88
CA GLU A 193 13.16 11.13 5.13
C GLU A 193 13.53 10.98 3.65
N PHE A 194 12.60 11.31 2.76
CA PHE A 194 12.73 11.19 1.31
C PHE A 194 12.32 12.50 0.58
N PRO A 195 12.63 12.63 -0.73
CA PRO A 195 12.18 13.76 -1.54
C PRO A 195 10.65 13.90 -1.57
N GLY A 196 10.13 15.09 -1.31
CA GLY A 196 8.69 15.36 -1.32
C GLY A 196 7.95 14.82 -0.08
N GLY A 197 6.64 14.57 -0.22
CA GLY A 197 5.78 14.10 0.88
C GLY A 197 5.09 12.75 0.63
N ARG A 198 5.38 12.12 -0.51
CA ARG A 198 4.86 10.80 -0.89
C ARG A 198 5.99 10.03 -1.57
N SER A 199 6.26 8.86 -1.02
CA SER A 199 7.18 7.87 -1.57
C SER A 199 6.84 6.53 -0.93
N TRP A 200 7.24 5.43 -1.57
CA TRP A 200 7.30 4.11 -0.92
C TRP A 200 8.43 4.03 0.13
N GLY A 201 9.34 5.01 0.13
CA GLY A 201 10.42 5.17 1.09
C GLY A 201 11.78 4.64 0.64
N TYR A 202 11.86 3.94 -0.50
CA TYR A 202 13.09 3.31 -1.00
C TYR A 202 14.14 4.27 -1.56
N ASN A 203 13.87 5.58 -1.55
CA ASN A 203 14.76 6.65 -2.02
C ASN A 203 15.17 7.60 -0.87
N PRO A 204 15.77 7.12 0.22
CA PRO A 204 16.04 7.95 1.40
C PRO A 204 17.00 9.09 1.06
N ALA A 205 16.66 10.32 1.43
CA ALA A 205 17.50 11.52 1.31
C ALA A 205 18.33 11.79 2.57
N ASP A 206 17.77 11.51 3.75
CA ASP A 206 18.45 11.64 5.04
C ASP A 206 18.28 10.34 5.85
N PRO A 207 19.22 9.38 5.74
CA PRO A 207 19.08 8.04 6.34
C PRO A 207 18.93 7.99 7.86
N TYR A 208 19.18 9.09 8.59
CA TYR A 208 19.00 9.14 10.05
C TYR A 208 17.69 9.80 10.49
N ALA A 209 17.02 10.50 9.59
CA ALA A 209 15.80 11.22 9.89
C ALA A 209 14.58 10.34 9.62
N VAL A 210 13.58 10.44 10.50
CA VAL A 210 12.24 9.89 10.26
C VAL A 210 11.46 10.92 9.44
N GLU A 211 10.75 10.45 8.41
CA GLU A 211 9.98 11.27 7.47
C GLU A 211 9.10 12.30 8.19
N SER A 212 9.35 13.56 7.85
CA SER A 212 8.70 14.73 8.43
C SER A 212 7.19 14.75 8.20
N ASP A 213 6.73 14.37 7.00
CA ASP A 213 5.30 14.31 6.67
C ASP A 213 4.57 13.14 7.37
N TYR A 214 5.31 12.15 7.87
CA TYR A 214 4.76 11.09 8.74
C TYR A 214 4.71 11.50 10.21
N GLY A 215 5.12 12.72 10.55
CA GLY A 215 5.13 13.29 11.90
C GLY A 215 6.48 13.22 12.61
N GLY A 216 7.52 12.71 11.96
CA GLY A 216 8.88 12.69 12.48
C GLY A 216 9.12 11.74 13.67
N PRO A 217 10.26 11.89 14.37
CA PRO A 217 10.77 10.86 15.28
C PRO A 217 9.89 10.61 16.51
N ASP A 218 9.24 11.64 17.07
CA ASP A 218 8.37 11.45 18.23
C ASP A 218 7.04 10.77 17.86
N ALA A 219 6.52 10.99 16.66
CA ALA A 219 5.34 10.28 16.18
C ALA A 219 5.65 8.78 15.98
N PHE A 220 6.82 8.48 15.42
CA PHE A 220 7.27 7.09 15.31
C PHE A 220 7.46 6.42 16.69
N LYS A 221 8.08 7.10 17.66
CA LYS A 221 8.20 6.56 19.03
C LYS A 221 6.84 6.31 19.69
N ARG A 222 5.85 7.18 19.48
CA ARG A 222 4.46 6.95 19.95
C ARG A 222 3.85 5.71 19.30
N PHE A 223 4.03 5.53 17.99
CA PHE A 223 3.55 4.35 17.29
C PHE A 223 4.20 3.06 17.81
N VAL A 224 5.53 3.02 17.92
CA VAL A 224 6.23 1.84 18.47
C VAL A 224 5.75 1.53 19.89
N LYS A 225 5.60 2.55 20.74
CA LYS A 225 5.06 2.37 22.10
C LYS A 225 3.64 1.79 22.07
N ALA A 226 2.75 2.30 21.21
CA ALA A 226 1.38 1.82 21.07
C ALA A 226 1.29 0.38 20.53
N CYS A 227 2.20 0.00 19.63
CA CYS A 227 2.36 -1.38 19.16
C CYS A 227 2.80 -2.29 20.32
N HIS A 228 3.82 -1.88 21.07
CA HIS A 228 4.35 -2.67 22.19
C HIS A 228 3.34 -2.88 23.31
N GLU A 229 2.49 -1.89 23.59
CA GLU A 229 1.38 -2.00 24.54
C GLU A 229 0.35 -3.07 24.14
N ARG A 230 0.28 -3.41 22.85
CA ARG A 230 -0.58 -4.46 22.27
C ARG A 230 0.15 -5.77 22.00
N GLY A 231 1.42 -5.88 22.41
CA GLY A 231 2.25 -7.05 22.12
C GLY A 231 2.70 -7.17 20.66
N LEU A 232 2.59 -6.10 19.86
CA LEU A 232 3.01 -6.07 18.46
C LEU A 232 4.47 -5.63 18.36
N ALA A 233 5.34 -6.49 17.83
CA ALA A 233 6.71 -6.11 17.49
C ALA A 233 6.73 -5.20 16.25
N VAL A 234 7.73 -4.30 16.15
CA VAL A 234 7.93 -3.47 14.96
C VAL A 234 9.21 -3.91 14.25
N ILE A 235 9.08 -4.28 12.98
CA ILE A 235 10.17 -4.58 12.05
C ILE A 235 10.26 -3.41 11.07
N LEU A 236 11.47 -2.93 10.78
CA LEU A 236 11.68 -1.81 9.87
C LEU A 236 12.35 -2.27 8.58
N ASP A 237 11.81 -1.90 7.43
CA ASP A 237 12.48 -2.03 6.15
C ASP A 237 13.62 -1.00 6.05
N VAL A 238 14.83 -1.43 5.72
CA VAL A 238 16.03 -0.58 5.68
C VAL A 238 16.70 -0.64 4.33
N VAL A 239 17.15 0.53 3.86
CA VAL A 239 17.64 0.72 2.49
C VAL A 239 19.07 1.22 2.55
N HIS A 240 20.01 0.35 2.19
CA HIS A 240 21.44 0.66 2.13
C HIS A 240 22.11 0.20 0.83
N ASN A 241 21.36 -0.44 -0.06
CA ASN A 241 21.86 -0.82 -1.39
C ASN A 241 22.02 0.40 -2.31
N HIS A 242 21.19 1.43 -2.14
CA HIS A 242 21.34 2.76 -2.72
C HIS A 242 20.68 3.81 -1.79
N TYR A 243 20.89 5.09 -2.08
CA TYR A 243 20.11 6.18 -1.47
C TYR A 243 19.45 7.05 -2.56
N GLY A 244 18.53 7.94 -2.20
CA GLY A 244 17.77 8.75 -3.16
C GLY A 244 18.65 9.59 -4.10
N PRO A 245 18.33 9.67 -5.40
CA PRO A 245 19.15 10.41 -6.38
C PRO A 245 19.01 11.94 -6.26
N THR A 246 17.97 12.41 -5.58
CA THR A 246 17.62 13.83 -5.43
C THR A 246 17.57 14.22 -3.94
N ASP A 247 17.56 15.53 -3.69
CA ASP A 247 17.54 16.14 -2.35
C ASP A 247 18.64 15.65 -1.37
N MET A 248 19.70 15.07 -1.93
CA MET A 248 20.75 14.36 -1.22
C MET A 248 21.89 15.30 -0.79
N ASP A 249 21.77 15.96 0.37
CA ASP A 249 22.87 16.77 0.92
C ASP A 249 24.11 15.89 1.24
N LEU A 250 23.96 14.57 1.38
CA LEU A 250 25.10 13.64 1.51
C LEU A 250 26.01 13.60 0.27
N TRP A 251 25.48 13.97 -0.91
CA TRP A 251 26.21 13.93 -2.18
C TRP A 251 27.34 14.97 -2.19
N GLN A 252 28.57 14.51 -2.43
CA GLN A 252 29.80 15.32 -2.42
C GLN A 252 29.92 16.17 -1.14
N PHE A 253 29.63 15.54 0.00
CA PHE A 253 29.38 16.21 1.28
C PHE A 253 30.42 17.26 1.67
N ASP A 254 31.71 16.92 1.62
CA ASP A 254 32.82 17.79 2.03
C ASP A 254 33.52 18.51 0.86
N GLY A 255 32.93 18.42 -0.34
CA GLY A 255 33.44 18.99 -1.59
C GLY A 255 34.45 18.13 -2.32
N TRP A 256 34.86 16.97 -1.78
CA TRP A 256 35.69 16.01 -2.50
C TRP A 256 34.82 14.98 -3.26
N SER A 257 35.22 14.70 -4.51
CA SER A 257 34.70 13.60 -5.32
C SER A 257 35.71 13.17 -6.38
N SER A 258 35.49 11.99 -6.96
CA SER A 258 36.19 11.52 -8.15
C SER A 258 35.18 11.12 -9.22
N ASN A 259 35.54 11.27 -10.50
CA ASN A 259 34.69 10.94 -11.65
C ASN A 259 33.30 11.61 -11.61
N SER A 260 33.17 12.77 -10.94
CA SER A 260 31.90 13.48 -10.72
C SER A 260 30.84 12.65 -9.97
N LEU A 261 31.27 11.69 -9.15
CA LEU A 261 30.41 10.82 -8.35
C LEU A 261 30.22 11.35 -6.92
N GLY A 262 29.64 10.53 -6.03
CA GLY A 262 29.05 10.98 -4.77
C GLY A 262 30.01 11.41 -3.66
N GLY A 263 31.33 11.29 -3.85
CA GLY A 263 32.30 11.72 -2.84
C GLY A 263 32.38 10.77 -1.63
N ILE A 264 32.71 11.30 -0.45
CA ILE A 264 33.20 10.51 0.71
C ILE A 264 32.26 9.43 1.26
N TYR A 265 30.95 9.50 0.97
CA TYR A 265 29.96 8.52 1.44
C TYR A 265 29.65 7.41 0.42
N PHE A 266 30.02 7.60 -0.85
CA PHE A 266 29.59 6.76 -1.97
C PHE A 266 30.78 6.17 -2.72
N TYR A 267 30.55 5.09 -3.47
CA TYR A 267 31.57 4.64 -4.43
C TYR A 267 31.83 5.74 -5.46
N ASN A 268 33.09 5.88 -5.88
CA ASN A 268 33.51 6.84 -6.90
C ASN A 268 34.17 6.13 -8.11
N ASP A 269 33.81 4.87 -8.32
CA ASP A 269 34.28 4.00 -9.41
C ASP A 269 33.12 3.16 -9.96
N GLY A 270 33.41 2.15 -10.78
CA GLY A 270 32.41 1.30 -11.43
C GLY A 270 31.52 0.48 -10.49
N ARG A 271 31.73 0.54 -9.17
CA ARG A 271 30.80 -0.01 -8.17
C ARG A 271 29.70 0.96 -7.76
N ALA A 272 29.72 2.21 -8.21
CA ALA A 272 28.67 3.18 -7.90
C ALA A 272 27.29 2.90 -8.53
N PRO A 273 27.20 2.43 -9.80
CA PRO A 273 25.93 2.26 -10.48
C PRO A 273 25.03 1.19 -9.86
N THR A 274 23.74 1.51 -9.81
CA THR A 274 22.59 0.62 -9.55
C THR A 274 21.48 1.02 -10.54
N SER A 275 20.43 0.21 -10.65
CA SER A 275 19.23 0.57 -11.42
C SER A 275 18.53 1.86 -10.93
N TRP A 276 18.85 2.32 -9.71
CA TRP A 276 18.28 3.52 -9.09
C TRP A 276 19.27 4.70 -9.03
N GLY A 277 20.42 4.58 -9.69
CA GLY A 277 21.43 5.64 -9.84
C GLY A 277 22.78 5.32 -9.21
N ASN A 278 23.69 6.31 -9.27
CA ASN A 278 25.09 6.18 -8.82
C ASN A 278 25.28 6.42 -7.31
N THR A 279 24.28 6.10 -6.51
CA THR A 279 24.16 6.45 -5.08
C THR A 279 24.42 5.26 -4.15
N ARG A 280 25.14 4.22 -4.61
CA ARG A 280 25.56 3.10 -3.76
C ARG A 280 26.57 3.58 -2.69
N PRO A 281 26.30 3.38 -1.38
CA PRO A 281 27.25 3.74 -0.32
C PRO A 281 28.58 2.99 -0.46
N ASN A 282 29.69 3.63 -0.08
CA ASN A 282 31.02 2.99 -0.13
C ASN A 282 31.23 2.06 1.06
N PHE A 283 30.87 0.79 0.92
CA PHE A 283 30.97 -0.20 2.00
C PHE A 283 32.43 -0.48 2.42
N GLY A 284 33.41 -0.24 1.54
CA GLY A 284 34.84 -0.37 1.86
C GLY A 284 35.39 0.72 2.77
N SER A 285 34.66 1.82 2.98
CA SER A 285 35.04 2.89 3.89
C SER A 285 34.63 2.55 5.33
N ALA A 286 35.59 2.44 6.24
CA ALA A 286 35.33 2.17 7.66
C ALA A 286 34.38 3.20 8.30
N GLN A 287 34.44 4.47 7.88
CA GLN A 287 33.56 5.53 8.37
C GLN A 287 32.13 5.40 7.84
N VAL A 288 31.96 4.95 6.58
CA VAL A 288 30.64 4.68 6.00
C VAL A 288 30.04 3.41 6.60
N GLY A 289 30.84 2.36 6.79
CA GLY A 289 30.42 1.15 7.51
C GLY A 289 29.97 1.46 8.95
N GLN A 290 30.71 2.31 9.68
CA GLN A 290 30.30 2.79 11.00
C GLN A 290 29.03 3.65 10.93
N PHE A 291 28.88 4.49 9.90
CA PHE A 291 27.67 5.30 9.68
C PHE A 291 26.43 4.43 9.49
N ILE A 292 26.51 3.36 8.69
CA ILE A 292 25.40 2.42 8.50
C ILE A 292 25.13 1.64 9.78
N ARG A 293 26.17 1.07 10.40
CA ARG A 293 26.05 0.35 11.67
C ARG A 293 25.37 1.19 12.76
N ASP A 294 25.81 2.42 12.96
CA ASP A 294 25.24 3.31 13.98
C ASP A 294 23.77 3.64 13.73
N GLN A 295 23.34 3.69 12.46
CA GLN A 295 21.94 3.92 12.10
C GLN A 295 21.08 2.71 12.47
N ILE A 296 21.55 1.50 12.15
CA ILE A 296 20.88 0.26 12.54
C ILE A 296 20.75 0.15 14.06
N PHE A 297 21.82 0.44 14.80
CA PHE A 297 21.78 0.40 16.27
C PHE A 297 20.94 1.53 16.87
N MET A 298 20.85 2.70 16.22
CA MET A 298 19.95 3.77 16.62
C MET A 298 18.49 3.29 16.64
N TRP A 299 18.05 2.54 15.61
CA TRP A 299 16.69 2.01 15.56
C TRP A 299 16.37 1.06 16.72
N VAL A 300 17.33 0.21 17.10
CA VAL A 300 17.16 -0.72 18.24
C VAL A 300 17.20 0.04 19.58
N GLU A 301 18.19 0.90 19.78
CA GLU A 301 18.49 1.51 21.09
C GLU A 301 17.61 2.73 21.39
N GLU A 302 17.40 3.60 20.42
CA GLU A 302 16.68 4.86 20.59
C GLU A 302 15.18 4.71 20.27
N TYR A 303 14.83 3.87 19.30
CA TYR A 303 13.45 3.67 18.81
C TYR A 303 12.83 2.33 19.21
N ARG A 304 13.58 1.41 19.84
CA ARG A 304 13.11 0.09 20.31
C ARG A 304 12.52 -0.79 19.20
N VAL A 305 13.04 -0.69 17.98
CA VAL A 305 12.67 -1.56 16.86
C VAL A 305 13.11 -3.01 17.14
N GLY A 306 12.23 -3.97 16.86
CA GLY A 306 12.41 -5.39 17.15
C GLY A 306 12.95 -6.23 15.98
N GLY A 307 13.22 -5.62 14.82
CA GLY A 307 13.76 -6.33 13.67
C GLY A 307 13.97 -5.44 12.45
N PHE A 308 14.65 -5.99 11.45
CA PHE A 308 14.87 -5.34 10.15
C PHE A 308 14.57 -6.30 9.00
N ARG A 309 14.06 -5.75 7.88
CA ARG A 309 14.19 -6.37 6.56
C ARG A 309 15.14 -5.50 5.73
N TRP A 310 16.18 -6.09 5.17
CA TRP A 310 17.14 -5.38 4.33
C TRP A 310 16.71 -5.45 2.88
N ASP A 311 16.56 -4.28 2.27
CA ASP A 311 16.19 -4.13 0.87
C ASP A 311 17.35 -4.44 -0.08
N SER A 312 17.02 -5.17 -1.16
CA SER A 312 17.87 -5.57 -2.27
C SER A 312 19.28 -5.95 -1.83
N VAL A 313 19.38 -7.00 -1.03
CA VAL A 313 20.67 -7.51 -0.52
C VAL A 313 21.60 -7.91 -1.66
N TYR A 314 21.04 -8.38 -2.78
CA TYR A 314 21.73 -8.60 -4.04
C TYR A 314 22.58 -7.38 -4.45
N ASN A 315 22.01 -6.17 -4.42
CA ASN A 315 22.70 -4.94 -4.82
C ASN A 315 23.73 -4.43 -3.79
N ILE A 316 23.76 -5.02 -2.60
CA ILE A 316 24.83 -4.84 -1.62
C ILE A 316 25.96 -5.84 -1.90
N LEU A 317 25.60 -7.08 -2.20
CA LEU A 317 26.52 -8.20 -2.44
C LEU A 317 27.13 -8.19 -3.85
N ASN A 318 26.53 -7.52 -4.83
CA ASN A 318 26.94 -7.54 -6.23
C ASN A 318 26.97 -6.14 -6.86
N THR A 319 27.81 -6.00 -7.89
CA THR A 319 27.97 -4.82 -8.74
C THR A 319 28.09 -5.28 -10.19
N ASP A 320 28.05 -4.36 -11.16
CA ASP A 320 28.31 -4.67 -12.57
C ASP A 320 29.75 -5.20 -12.82
N LEU A 321 30.64 -5.04 -11.84
CA LEU A 321 31.99 -5.59 -11.85
C LEU A 321 32.09 -6.99 -11.21
N GLY A 322 30.95 -7.58 -10.80
CA GLY A 322 30.86 -8.85 -10.08
C GLY A 322 30.66 -8.67 -8.56
N ALA A 323 31.03 -9.72 -7.81
CA ALA A 323 30.81 -9.81 -6.38
C ALA A 323 31.49 -8.67 -5.57
N ASN A 324 30.74 -8.09 -4.64
CA ASN A 324 31.14 -7.00 -3.77
C ASN A 324 31.46 -7.49 -2.35
N SER A 325 32.71 -7.92 -2.15
CA SER A 325 33.18 -8.41 -0.84
C SER A 325 33.06 -7.37 0.29
N GLU A 326 33.12 -6.08 -0.01
CA GLU A 326 33.00 -5.01 0.98
C GLU A 326 31.57 -4.91 1.54
N GLY A 327 30.56 -5.07 0.69
CA GLY A 327 29.15 -5.15 1.10
C GLY A 327 28.87 -6.38 1.95
N ARG A 328 29.43 -7.54 1.56
CA ARG A 328 29.34 -8.78 2.34
C ARG A 328 29.94 -8.64 3.73
N ASP A 329 31.14 -8.06 3.83
CA ASP A 329 31.85 -7.89 5.10
C ASP A 329 31.08 -6.93 6.04
N LEU A 330 30.48 -5.87 5.49
CA LEU A 330 29.59 -4.95 6.22
C LEU A 330 28.39 -5.67 6.81
N LEU A 331 27.64 -6.42 6.00
CA LEU A 331 26.45 -7.16 6.44
C LEU A 331 26.82 -8.18 7.52
N ASN A 332 27.89 -8.94 7.32
CA ASN A 332 28.39 -9.90 8.31
C ASN A 332 28.70 -9.21 9.65
N ALA A 333 29.42 -8.10 9.63
CA ALA A 333 29.81 -7.39 10.84
C ALA A 333 28.59 -6.87 11.62
N ILE A 334 27.62 -6.24 10.93
CA ILE A 334 26.42 -5.69 11.57
C ILE A 334 25.53 -6.81 12.12
N ASN A 335 25.24 -7.83 11.30
CA ASN A 335 24.31 -8.89 11.69
C ASN A 335 24.88 -9.79 12.79
N SER A 336 26.18 -10.11 12.76
CA SER A 336 26.82 -10.88 13.84
C SER A 336 26.82 -10.11 15.16
N GLU A 337 27.04 -8.80 15.11
CA GLU A 337 26.99 -7.97 16.31
C GLU A 337 25.58 -7.85 16.87
N LEU A 338 24.57 -7.63 16.02
CA LEU A 338 23.16 -7.68 16.41
C LEU A 338 22.79 -9.03 17.04
N ALA A 339 23.22 -10.14 16.44
CA ALA A 339 22.94 -11.48 16.96
C ALA A 339 23.53 -11.69 18.37
N SER A 340 24.71 -11.13 18.63
CA SER A 340 25.37 -11.22 19.94
C SER A 340 24.79 -10.27 20.99
N THR A 341 24.40 -9.05 20.59
CA THR A 341 24.00 -7.98 21.51
C THR A 341 22.49 -7.97 21.77
N TYR A 342 21.71 -8.21 20.72
CA TYR A 342 20.25 -8.18 20.70
C TYR A 342 19.70 -9.43 19.98
N PRO A 343 19.81 -10.64 20.58
CA PRO A 343 19.45 -11.90 19.93
C PRO A 343 17.98 -12.01 19.55
N HIS A 344 17.11 -11.18 20.12
CA HIS A 344 15.68 -11.12 19.81
C HIS A 344 15.35 -10.28 18.57
N VAL A 345 16.31 -9.48 18.07
CA VAL A 345 16.10 -8.62 16.90
C VAL A 345 16.10 -9.49 15.64
N VAL A 346 14.97 -9.50 14.94
CA VAL A 346 14.81 -10.24 13.68
C VAL A 346 15.72 -9.64 12.61
N ARG A 347 16.50 -10.49 11.93
CA ARG A 347 17.34 -10.11 10.79
C ARG A 347 16.81 -10.77 9.53
N CYS A 348 15.99 -10.05 8.77
CA CYS A 348 15.41 -10.48 7.52
C CYS A 348 16.15 -9.82 6.34
N ALA A 349 16.31 -10.56 5.25
CA ALA A 349 16.75 -10.03 3.95
C ALA A 349 15.60 -10.12 2.95
N GLU A 350 15.59 -9.25 1.94
CA GLU A 350 14.80 -9.50 0.74
C GLU A 350 15.23 -10.81 0.05
N ASP A 351 16.53 -10.94 -0.21
CA ASP A 351 17.07 -11.96 -1.10
C ASP A 351 18.52 -12.32 -0.71
N HIS A 352 19.09 -13.36 -1.33
CA HIS A 352 20.52 -13.76 -1.24
C HIS A 352 21.12 -13.83 0.19
N ALA A 353 20.29 -14.09 1.19
CA ALA A 353 20.68 -14.03 2.60
C ALA A 353 21.62 -15.19 3.00
N PHE A 354 21.55 -16.28 2.24
CA PHE A 354 22.17 -17.56 2.54
C PHE A 354 23.30 -17.94 1.58
N ASP A 355 23.58 -17.11 0.58
CA ASP A 355 24.73 -17.27 -0.34
C ASP A 355 26.06 -17.21 0.42
N PHE A 356 26.07 -16.47 1.53
CA PHE A 356 27.22 -16.29 2.40
C PHE A 356 26.81 -16.41 3.87
N ALA A 357 27.77 -16.68 4.75
CA ALA A 357 27.56 -16.68 6.20
C ALA A 357 27.49 -15.24 6.77
N ILE A 358 26.45 -14.49 6.41
CA ILE A 358 26.26 -13.06 6.77
C ILE A 358 25.19 -12.84 7.86
N TYR A 359 24.88 -13.89 8.64
CA TYR A 359 24.08 -13.85 9.88
C TYR A 359 22.62 -13.34 9.76
N PHE A 360 22.01 -13.40 8.58
CA PHE A 360 20.56 -13.28 8.46
C PHE A 360 19.85 -14.50 9.06
N GLU A 361 18.67 -14.27 9.62
CA GLU A 361 17.83 -15.33 10.21
C GLU A 361 16.78 -15.85 9.25
N ASN A 362 16.31 -14.99 8.35
CA ASN A 362 15.31 -15.32 7.34
C ASN A 362 15.44 -14.42 6.10
N GLN A 363 14.81 -14.83 5.01
CA GLN A 363 14.65 -14.01 3.81
C GLN A 363 13.25 -14.17 3.20
N TRP A 364 12.87 -13.30 2.26
CA TRP A 364 11.66 -13.50 1.47
C TRP A 364 11.81 -14.68 0.50
N ASP A 365 10.77 -15.50 0.39
CA ASP A 365 10.70 -16.59 -0.60
C ASP A 365 9.89 -16.13 -1.83
N VAL A 366 10.57 -15.47 -2.75
CA VAL A 366 9.97 -14.96 -3.99
C VAL A 366 9.54 -16.11 -4.92
N ASN A 367 10.28 -17.21 -4.93
CA ASN A 367 9.95 -18.38 -5.74
C ASN A 367 8.64 -19.03 -5.26
N TYR A 368 8.42 -19.10 -3.94
CA TYR A 368 7.14 -19.48 -3.37
C TYR A 368 6.00 -18.60 -3.89
N TRP A 369 6.20 -17.29 -3.96
CA TRP A 369 5.18 -16.36 -4.44
C TRP A 369 4.77 -16.67 -5.87
N TRP A 370 5.72 -16.80 -6.81
CA TRP A 370 5.44 -17.16 -8.20
C TRP A 370 4.72 -18.50 -8.31
N ALA A 371 5.24 -19.52 -7.60
CA ALA A 371 4.69 -20.86 -7.62
C ALA A 371 3.22 -20.89 -7.17
N LEU A 372 2.86 -20.18 -6.09
CA LEU A 372 1.50 -20.10 -5.58
C LEU A 372 0.61 -19.25 -6.48
N ARG A 373 1.08 -18.05 -6.84
CA ARG A 373 0.36 -17.06 -7.62
C ARG A 373 -0.12 -17.65 -8.93
N ASP A 374 0.76 -18.32 -9.67
CA ASP A 374 0.42 -18.90 -10.98
C ASP A 374 -0.68 -19.96 -10.89
N GLN A 375 -0.82 -20.64 -9.74
CA GLN A 375 -1.92 -21.57 -9.54
C GLN A 375 -3.25 -20.86 -9.31
N VAL A 376 -3.27 -19.76 -8.56
CA VAL A 376 -4.54 -19.10 -8.20
C VAL A 376 -5.04 -18.16 -9.29
N VAL A 377 -4.14 -17.55 -10.08
CA VAL A 377 -4.52 -16.66 -11.19
C VAL A 377 -4.82 -17.41 -12.49
N ALA A 378 -4.36 -18.65 -12.64
CA ALA A 378 -4.56 -19.46 -13.85
C ALA A 378 -6.01 -19.37 -14.36
N ALA A 379 -6.19 -19.16 -15.67
CA ALA A 379 -7.50 -18.93 -16.25
C ALA A 379 -8.35 -20.22 -16.26
N SER A 380 -7.68 -21.36 -16.40
CA SER A 380 -8.33 -22.67 -16.43
C SER A 380 -7.73 -23.65 -15.41
N ASP A 381 -8.54 -24.64 -15.00
CA ASP A 381 -8.04 -25.75 -14.17
C ASP A 381 -6.93 -26.53 -14.89
N ALA A 382 -6.86 -26.53 -16.22
CA ALA A 382 -5.86 -27.30 -16.97
C ALA A 382 -4.43 -26.75 -16.82
N GLU A 383 -4.29 -25.43 -16.66
CA GLU A 383 -3.00 -24.72 -16.51
C GLU A 383 -2.36 -24.92 -15.14
N ARG A 384 -3.16 -25.30 -14.13
CA ARG A 384 -2.66 -25.49 -12.77
C ARG A 384 -1.81 -26.75 -12.67
N ASN A 385 -0.71 -26.68 -11.93
CA ASN A 385 0.16 -27.80 -11.63
C ASN A 385 0.27 -28.03 -10.12
N MET A 386 -0.34 -29.11 -9.63
CA MET A 386 -0.30 -29.45 -8.21
C MET A 386 1.07 -29.95 -7.74
N TYR A 387 1.96 -30.33 -8.64
CA TYR A 387 3.35 -30.62 -8.27
C TYR A 387 4.07 -29.34 -7.85
N ASN A 388 3.81 -28.20 -8.49
CA ASN A 388 4.35 -26.91 -8.04
C ASN A 388 3.82 -26.54 -6.65
N VAL A 389 2.56 -26.88 -6.34
CA VAL A 389 1.99 -26.69 -4.98
C VAL A 389 2.64 -27.60 -3.95
N ARG A 390 2.98 -28.85 -4.31
CA ARG A 390 3.77 -29.72 -3.43
C ARG A 390 5.15 -29.12 -3.17
N ASP A 391 5.81 -28.66 -4.23
CA ASP A 391 7.20 -28.18 -4.18
C ASP A 391 7.31 -26.90 -3.34
N LEU A 392 6.41 -25.92 -3.54
CA LEU A 392 6.38 -24.72 -2.69
C LEU A 392 6.14 -25.01 -1.20
N LEU A 393 5.48 -26.14 -0.88
CA LEU A 393 5.22 -26.58 0.49
C LEU A 393 6.42 -27.31 1.13
N ASP A 394 7.13 -28.14 0.37
CA ASP A 394 8.10 -29.13 0.87
C ASP A 394 9.57 -28.86 0.50
N ASP A 395 9.85 -27.96 -0.44
CA ASP A 395 11.23 -27.69 -0.89
C ASP A 395 12.09 -27.01 0.20
N TRP A 396 11.49 -26.12 0.98
CA TRP A 396 12.20 -25.37 2.02
C TRP A 396 11.42 -25.20 3.33
N PRO A 397 11.12 -26.30 4.04
CA PRO A 397 10.34 -26.24 5.26
C PRO A 397 11.17 -25.67 6.42
N SER A 398 11.08 -24.36 6.64
CA SER A 398 11.91 -23.68 7.63
C SER A 398 11.25 -22.39 8.15
N HIS A 399 11.71 -21.91 9.31
CA HIS A 399 11.46 -20.53 9.75
C HIS A 399 12.53 -19.55 9.25
N ASN A 400 13.36 -19.96 8.28
CA ASN A 400 14.34 -19.14 7.58
C ASN A 400 13.74 -18.47 6.33
N ARG A 401 12.45 -18.67 6.07
CA ARG A 401 11.74 -18.08 4.95
C ARG A 401 10.48 -17.34 5.37
N VAL A 402 10.23 -16.21 4.72
CA VAL A 402 8.99 -15.44 4.81
C VAL A 402 8.17 -15.72 3.57
N VAL A 403 6.95 -16.21 3.77
CA VAL A 403 6.03 -16.60 2.69
C VAL A 403 4.82 -15.68 2.66
N PHE A 404 4.38 -15.31 1.46
CA PHE A 404 3.28 -14.37 1.26
C PHE A 404 2.59 -14.61 -0.09
N SER A 405 1.37 -14.10 -0.22
CA SER A 405 0.65 -14.04 -1.50
C SER A 405 0.52 -12.61 -2.04
N GLU A 406 0.67 -11.61 -1.17
CA GLU A 406 0.83 -10.21 -1.55
C GLU A 406 1.95 -9.60 -0.69
N ALA A 407 2.79 -8.79 -1.33
CA ALA A 407 3.70 -7.84 -0.72
C ALA A 407 3.74 -6.60 -1.63
N HIS A 408 4.16 -5.45 -1.10
CA HIS A 408 4.03 -4.17 -1.79
C HIS A 408 4.58 -4.18 -3.24
N ASP A 409 5.72 -4.84 -3.49
CA ASP A 409 6.32 -4.96 -4.82
C ASP A 409 5.47 -5.72 -5.83
N TYR A 410 4.71 -6.71 -5.36
CA TYR A 410 3.97 -7.66 -6.19
C TYR A 410 2.53 -7.25 -6.42
N VAL A 411 2.08 -6.17 -5.79
CA VAL A 411 0.74 -5.59 -5.97
C VAL A 411 0.73 -4.08 -6.15
N GLY A 412 1.91 -3.45 -6.22
CA GLY A 412 2.08 -2.02 -6.37
C GLY A 412 2.11 -1.57 -7.82
N SER A 413 1.49 -0.43 -8.11
CA SER A 413 1.39 0.11 -9.46
C SER A 413 2.70 0.66 -10.02
N LEU A 414 3.65 1.11 -9.19
CA LEU A 414 4.98 1.52 -9.66
C LEU A 414 5.74 0.38 -10.36
N ASN A 415 5.41 -0.87 -10.01
CA ASN A 415 5.96 -2.07 -10.64
C ASN A 415 5.02 -2.65 -11.72
N GLY A 416 4.00 -1.89 -12.16
CA GLY A 416 3.00 -2.35 -13.12
C GLY A 416 2.14 -3.52 -12.60
N ARG A 417 2.02 -3.69 -11.28
CA ARG A 417 1.28 -4.80 -10.66
C ARG A 417 -0.09 -4.37 -10.14
N THR A 418 -0.96 -5.36 -9.92
CA THR A 418 -2.31 -5.20 -9.35
C THR A 418 -2.52 -6.14 -8.18
N ARG A 419 -3.57 -5.93 -7.38
CA ARG A 419 -3.91 -6.82 -6.26
C ARG A 419 -4.28 -8.22 -6.74
N LEU A 420 -4.06 -9.23 -5.91
CA LEU A 420 -4.34 -10.62 -6.28
C LEU A 420 -5.78 -10.83 -6.78
N PRO A 421 -6.85 -10.26 -6.15
CA PRO A 421 -8.20 -10.36 -6.70
C PRO A 421 -8.35 -9.86 -8.14
N ALA A 422 -7.66 -8.77 -8.49
CA ALA A 422 -7.69 -8.21 -9.85
C ALA A 422 -6.84 -9.01 -10.84
N GLN A 423 -5.79 -9.69 -10.38
CA GLN A 423 -5.04 -10.66 -11.20
C GLN A 423 -5.86 -11.92 -11.47
N ILE A 424 -6.71 -12.31 -10.51
CA ILE A 424 -7.57 -13.49 -10.57
C ILE A 424 -8.78 -13.28 -11.50
N ASP A 425 -9.40 -12.11 -11.43
CA ASP A 425 -10.51 -11.69 -12.27
C ASP A 425 -10.42 -10.18 -12.50
N SER A 426 -9.82 -9.79 -13.63
CA SER A 426 -9.62 -8.38 -13.96
C SER A 426 -10.93 -7.66 -14.34
N THR A 427 -11.97 -8.41 -14.70
CA THR A 427 -13.26 -7.85 -15.10
C THR A 427 -14.17 -7.58 -13.91
N ASP A 428 -14.15 -8.48 -12.93
CA ASP A 428 -14.85 -8.35 -11.67
C ASP A 428 -13.97 -8.85 -10.52
N PRO A 429 -13.06 -8.02 -10.00
CA PRO A 429 -12.23 -8.37 -8.85
C PRO A 429 -13.02 -8.65 -7.57
N GLU A 430 -14.33 -8.36 -7.55
CA GLU A 430 -15.27 -8.69 -6.48
C GLU A 430 -16.00 -10.02 -6.75
N SER A 431 -15.64 -10.77 -7.80
CA SER A 431 -16.36 -11.98 -8.14
C SER A 431 -16.21 -13.07 -7.06
N LEU A 432 -17.16 -14.01 -7.05
CA LEU A 432 -17.09 -15.22 -6.22
C LEU A 432 -15.74 -15.93 -6.41
N TRP A 433 -15.23 -15.96 -7.63
CA TRP A 433 -13.98 -16.64 -7.97
C TRP A 433 -12.75 -15.88 -7.48
N ALA A 434 -12.78 -14.55 -7.50
CA ALA A 434 -11.75 -13.72 -6.91
C ALA A 434 -11.67 -13.93 -5.39
N ARG A 435 -12.80 -13.83 -4.68
CA ARG A 435 -12.87 -14.05 -3.22
C ARG A 435 -12.38 -15.44 -2.81
N ARG A 436 -12.87 -16.50 -3.45
CA ARG A 436 -12.50 -17.88 -3.10
C ARG A 436 -11.02 -18.18 -3.35
N ARG A 437 -10.48 -17.78 -4.51
CA ARG A 437 -9.09 -18.06 -4.88
C ARG A 437 -8.10 -17.21 -4.08
N ALA A 438 -8.44 -15.96 -3.75
CA ALA A 438 -7.64 -15.14 -2.83
C ALA A 438 -7.61 -15.74 -1.42
N LEU A 439 -8.76 -16.20 -0.90
CA LEU A 439 -8.81 -16.85 0.42
C LEU A 439 -8.12 -18.22 0.43
N LEU A 440 -8.17 -18.98 -0.67
CA LEU A 440 -7.37 -20.19 -0.86
C LEU A 440 -5.86 -19.89 -0.79
N ALA A 441 -5.40 -18.83 -1.45
CA ALA A 441 -4.00 -18.39 -1.39
C ALA A 441 -3.58 -18.04 0.04
N ALA A 442 -4.41 -17.26 0.76
CA ALA A 442 -4.18 -16.92 2.16
C ALA A 442 -4.14 -18.16 3.07
N GLY A 443 -5.04 -19.13 2.82
CA GLY A 443 -5.03 -20.43 3.48
C GLY A 443 -3.69 -21.13 3.33
N ILE A 444 -3.20 -21.26 2.09
CA ILE A 444 -1.91 -21.91 1.81
C ILE A 444 -0.75 -21.17 2.48
N VAL A 445 -0.72 -19.83 2.46
CA VAL A 445 0.29 -19.03 3.18
C VAL A 445 0.27 -19.33 4.69
N MET A 446 -0.91 -19.33 5.31
CA MET A 446 -1.08 -19.58 6.75
C MET A 446 -0.88 -21.03 7.16
N THR A 447 -0.79 -21.96 6.22
CA THR A 447 -0.55 -23.38 6.52
C THR A 447 0.71 -23.92 5.87
N THR A 448 1.58 -23.06 5.35
CA THR A 448 2.90 -23.42 4.84
C THR A 448 3.95 -23.40 5.98
N PRO A 449 4.95 -24.31 5.99
CA PRO A 449 6.12 -24.18 6.86
C PRO A 449 6.93 -22.92 6.48
N GLY A 450 6.82 -21.88 7.30
CA GLY A 450 7.36 -20.56 7.03
C GLY A 450 6.88 -19.52 8.04
N ILE A 451 7.43 -18.31 7.94
CA ILE A 451 6.91 -17.12 8.60
C ILE A 451 5.90 -16.47 7.63
N PRO A 452 4.58 -16.55 7.89
CA PRO A 452 3.61 -15.91 7.01
C PRO A 452 3.64 -14.40 7.14
N MET A 453 3.47 -13.73 6.00
CA MET A 453 3.28 -12.29 5.91
C MET A 453 2.06 -11.98 5.04
N ILE A 454 1.29 -10.97 5.45
CA ILE A 454 0.22 -10.38 4.64
C ILE A 454 0.49 -8.89 4.43
N PHE A 455 0.01 -8.35 3.32
CA PHE A 455 0.16 -6.93 3.00
C PHE A 455 -1.12 -6.15 3.29
N GLN A 456 -0.98 -4.88 3.68
CA GLN A 456 -2.10 -4.06 4.10
C GLN A 456 -3.29 -4.10 3.13
N GLY A 457 -4.48 -4.40 3.63
CA GLY A 457 -5.71 -4.47 2.84
C GLY A 457 -6.05 -5.84 2.26
N GLN A 458 -5.14 -6.81 2.30
CA GLN A 458 -5.37 -8.15 1.79
C GLN A 458 -6.52 -8.86 2.55
N GLU A 459 -6.58 -8.65 3.87
CA GLU A 459 -7.59 -9.18 4.79
C GLU A 459 -9.02 -8.66 4.52
N MET A 460 -9.14 -7.52 3.84
CA MET A 460 -10.42 -6.87 3.53
C MET A 460 -10.76 -6.94 2.04
N HIS A 461 -10.10 -7.84 1.29
CA HIS A 461 -10.31 -8.02 -0.14
C HIS A 461 -10.12 -6.71 -0.94
N GLU A 462 -9.02 -5.99 -0.67
CA GLU A 462 -8.67 -4.78 -1.42
C GLU A 462 -8.33 -5.13 -2.89
N THR A 463 -8.86 -4.33 -3.81
CA THR A 463 -8.82 -4.56 -5.25
C THR A 463 -8.05 -3.49 -6.03
N LEU A 464 -7.76 -2.34 -5.43
CA LEU A 464 -6.93 -1.31 -6.05
C LEU A 464 -5.45 -1.63 -5.84
N ALA A 465 -4.67 -1.52 -6.92
CA ALA A 465 -3.22 -1.63 -6.85
C ALA A 465 -2.67 -0.68 -5.79
N PHE A 466 -1.61 -1.11 -5.11
CA PHE A 466 -0.98 -0.28 -4.09
C PHE A 466 -0.20 0.87 -4.74
N HIS A 467 -0.38 2.06 -4.18
CA HIS A 467 0.41 3.24 -4.50
C HIS A 467 0.42 4.17 -3.27
N ASP A 468 1.42 5.04 -3.14
CA ASP A 468 1.55 5.95 -1.98
C ASP A 468 0.50 7.07 -1.93
N ASP A 469 -0.20 7.31 -3.04
CA ASP A 469 -1.37 8.17 -3.12
C ASP A 469 -2.71 7.44 -2.98
N THR A 470 -2.70 6.10 -3.00
CA THR A 470 -3.89 5.27 -2.95
C THR A 470 -4.14 4.83 -1.52
N ALA A 471 -5.05 5.56 -0.86
CA ALA A 471 -5.41 5.31 0.52
C ALA A 471 -6.16 3.98 0.69
N LEU A 472 -5.85 3.24 1.76
CA LEU A 472 -6.52 1.98 2.05
C LEU A 472 -8.01 2.19 2.34
N ARG A 473 -8.88 1.37 1.74
CA ARG A 473 -10.34 1.55 1.81
C ARG A 473 -10.95 0.81 3.00
N TRP A 474 -10.75 1.31 4.21
CA TRP A 474 -11.28 0.72 5.46
C TRP A 474 -12.77 0.42 5.48
N ALA A 475 -13.61 1.09 4.69
CA ALA A 475 -15.03 0.71 4.57
C ALA A 475 -15.22 -0.77 4.13
N ARG A 476 -14.19 -1.36 3.51
CA ARG A 476 -14.16 -2.77 3.12
C ARG A 476 -14.14 -3.74 4.29
N THR A 477 -13.63 -3.36 5.46
CA THR A 477 -13.72 -4.24 6.63
C THR A 477 -15.18 -4.51 7.00
N ASN A 478 -16.08 -3.55 6.74
CA ASN A 478 -17.51 -3.74 6.93
C ASN A 478 -18.17 -4.46 5.75
N SER A 479 -17.85 -4.08 4.50
CA SER A 479 -18.47 -4.71 3.32
C SER A 479 -18.00 -6.15 3.08
N HIS A 480 -16.83 -6.51 3.61
CA HIS A 480 -16.21 -7.83 3.56
C HIS A 480 -15.95 -8.39 4.96
N ALA A 481 -16.79 -8.07 5.94
CA ALA A 481 -16.62 -8.48 7.34
C ALA A 481 -16.39 -10.00 7.50
N GLY A 482 -17.08 -10.83 6.71
CA GLY A 482 -16.86 -12.26 6.76
C GLY A 482 -15.53 -12.74 6.11
N ILE A 483 -14.94 -11.98 5.16
CA ILE A 483 -13.57 -12.26 4.69
C ILE A 483 -12.56 -11.85 5.76
N VAL A 484 -12.76 -10.70 6.41
CA VAL A 484 -11.94 -10.29 7.56
C VAL A 484 -11.97 -11.37 8.63
N GLN A 485 -13.16 -11.88 8.98
CA GLN A 485 -13.30 -12.99 9.91
C GLN A 485 -12.56 -14.24 9.44
N ALA A 486 -12.62 -14.58 8.15
CA ALA A 486 -11.87 -15.72 7.62
C ALA A 486 -10.35 -15.58 7.81
N TYR A 487 -9.80 -14.37 7.61
CA TYR A 487 -8.39 -14.08 7.90
C TYR A 487 -8.07 -14.16 9.40
N THR A 488 -8.95 -13.62 10.27
CA THR A 488 -8.84 -13.75 11.72
C THR A 488 -8.74 -15.23 12.12
N ASP A 489 -9.69 -16.05 11.69
CA ASP A 489 -9.74 -17.48 12.04
C ASP A 489 -8.50 -18.23 11.51
N LEU A 490 -8.05 -17.92 10.29
CA LEU A 490 -6.83 -18.47 9.69
C LEU A 490 -5.58 -18.12 10.49
N ILE A 491 -5.42 -16.86 10.90
CA ILE A 491 -4.28 -16.40 11.68
C ILE A 491 -4.32 -17.00 13.09
N HIS A 492 -5.51 -17.08 13.69
CA HIS A 492 -5.72 -17.73 14.99
C HIS A 492 -5.38 -19.23 14.92
N CYS A 493 -5.74 -19.91 13.83
CA CYS A 493 -5.30 -21.27 13.52
C CYS A 493 -3.78 -21.35 13.43
N ARG A 494 -3.13 -20.51 12.60
CA ARG A 494 -1.66 -20.48 12.43
C ARG A 494 -0.92 -20.26 13.77
N ARG A 495 -1.47 -19.42 14.64
CA ARG A 495 -0.89 -19.10 15.94
C ARG A 495 -1.27 -20.09 17.04
N ASN A 496 -2.22 -20.99 16.76
CA ASN A 496 -2.78 -21.96 17.70
C ASN A 496 -3.39 -21.28 18.93
N LEU A 497 -4.18 -20.21 18.74
CA LEU A 497 -4.75 -19.46 19.86
C LEU A 497 -5.82 -20.25 20.63
N ALA A 498 -6.64 -21.03 19.91
CA ALA A 498 -7.67 -21.90 20.50
C ALA A 498 -7.16 -23.31 20.89
N GLY A 499 -5.87 -23.62 20.73
CA GLY A 499 -5.32 -24.96 21.00
C GLY A 499 -5.61 -26.01 19.92
N GLY A 500 -4.88 -27.13 19.94
CA GLY A 500 -5.07 -28.27 19.03
C GLY A 500 -4.49 -28.14 17.61
N LEU A 501 -3.83 -27.02 17.29
CA LEU A 501 -3.26 -26.70 15.96
C LEU A 501 -1.76 -26.37 16.02
N GLN A 502 -1.08 -26.85 17.05
CA GLN A 502 0.35 -26.60 17.28
C GLN A 502 1.22 -27.02 16.08
N GLY A 503 0.80 -28.05 15.33
CA GLY A 503 1.48 -28.49 14.13
C GLY A 503 1.63 -27.43 13.03
N LEU A 504 0.72 -26.46 12.93
CA LEU A 504 0.85 -25.36 11.96
C LEU A 504 2.06 -24.44 12.24
N LYS A 505 2.57 -24.47 13.48
CA LYS A 505 3.70 -23.65 13.93
C LYS A 505 5.05 -24.26 13.64
N GLY A 506 5.12 -25.58 13.59
CA GLY A 506 6.34 -26.33 13.34
C GLY A 506 6.84 -26.21 11.90
N THR A 507 8.01 -26.77 11.61
CA THR A 507 8.49 -26.92 10.23
C THR A 507 8.14 -28.28 9.63
N GLY A 508 7.62 -29.21 10.44
CA GLY A 508 7.24 -30.55 10.00
C GLY A 508 6.13 -30.50 8.95
N ILE A 509 6.36 -31.20 7.83
CA ILE A 509 5.38 -31.36 6.76
C ILE A 509 5.52 -32.73 6.09
N ASN A 510 4.39 -33.27 5.63
CA ASN A 510 4.32 -34.40 4.71
C ASN A 510 3.18 -34.16 3.72
N VAL A 511 3.52 -33.90 2.45
CA VAL A 511 2.53 -33.80 1.37
C VAL A 511 2.06 -35.20 0.99
N ASN A 512 1.01 -35.66 1.67
CA ASN A 512 0.56 -37.04 1.64
C ASN A 512 -0.39 -37.36 0.47
N LEU A 513 -0.84 -36.35 -0.28
CA LEU A 513 -1.62 -36.52 -1.51
C LEU A 513 -1.33 -35.36 -2.47
N VAL A 514 -0.99 -35.71 -3.72
CA VAL A 514 -0.95 -34.78 -4.85
C VAL A 514 -1.74 -35.39 -5.99
N ASN A 515 -2.90 -34.83 -6.32
CA ASN A 515 -3.67 -35.22 -7.48
C ASN A 515 -3.71 -34.08 -8.49
N ASN A 516 -2.84 -34.16 -9.49
CA ASN A 516 -2.78 -33.15 -10.54
C ASN A 516 -3.93 -33.26 -11.56
N THR A 517 -4.71 -34.34 -11.59
CA THR A 517 -5.89 -34.40 -12.47
C THR A 517 -7.08 -33.69 -11.83
N ASP A 518 -7.32 -33.95 -10.54
CA ASP A 518 -8.43 -33.36 -9.81
C ASP A 518 -8.12 -32.00 -9.19
N LYS A 519 -6.85 -31.58 -9.23
CA LYS A 519 -6.31 -30.38 -8.60
C LYS A 519 -6.53 -30.35 -7.08
N VAL A 520 -6.26 -31.48 -6.43
CA VAL A 520 -6.37 -31.64 -4.98
C VAL A 520 -4.99 -31.94 -4.38
N VAL A 521 -4.65 -31.23 -3.31
CA VAL A 521 -3.45 -31.48 -2.50
C VAL A 521 -3.88 -31.66 -1.04
N SER A 522 -3.28 -32.63 -0.36
CA SER A 522 -3.38 -32.78 1.09
C SER A 522 -1.99 -32.90 1.69
N TYR A 523 -1.83 -32.36 2.90
CA TYR A 523 -0.59 -32.47 3.65
C TYR A 523 -0.84 -32.46 5.15
N ILE A 524 0.10 -33.06 5.88
CA ILE A 524 0.11 -33.12 7.34
C ILE A 524 1.19 -32.17 7.85
N ARG A 525 0.89 -31.39 8.89
CA ARG A 525 1.80 -30.47 9.57
C ARG A 525 1.99 -30.91 11.03
N TRP A 526 3.20 -30.75 11.56
CA TRP A 526 3.51 -31.01 12.98
C TRP A 526 4.66 -30.12 13.48
N ASP A 527 4.73 -29.94 14.79
CA ASP A 527 5.83 -29.28 15.51
C ASP A 527 6.69 -30.33 16.22
N ALA A 528 6.14 -31.00 17.23
CA ALA A 528 6.80 -32.09 17.95
C ALA A 528 6.43 -33.48 17.39
N GLY A 529 5.33 -33.58 16.64
CA GLY A 529 4.78 -34.81 16.10
C GLY A 529 3.84 -35.54 17.07
N GLY A 530 2.88 -36.29 16.51
CA GLY A 530 1.96 -37.14 17.26
C GLY A 530 0.51 -36.69 17.16
N GLN A 531 -0.42 -37.55 17.54
CA GLN A 531 -1.84 -37.38 17.17
C GLN A 531 -2.48 -36.07 17.64
N ALA A 532 -2.08 -35.51 18.79
CA ALA A 532 -2.61 -34.25 19.31
C ALA A 532 -1.92 -32.99 18.72
N ASP A 533 -0.82 -33.18 17.98
CA ASP A 533 -0.05 -32.12 17.32
C ASP A 533 -0.29 -32.09 15.80
N ASP A 534 -0.53 -33.26 15.20
CA ASP A 534 -0.76 -33.42 13.77
C ASP A 534 -1.98 -32.61 13.30
N VAL A 535 -1.77 -31.79 12.26
CA VAL A 535 -2.82 -31.03 11.58
C VAL A 535 -2.89 -31.50 10.12
N VAL A 536 -4.09 -31.79 9.63
CA VAL A 536 -4.32 -32.17 8.23
C VAL A 536 -4.90 -30.98 7.48
N VAL A 537 -4.28 -30.60 6.37
CA VAL A 537 -4.76 -29.53 5.49
C VAL A 537 -5.09 -30.12 4.14
N VAL A 538 -6.25 -29.78 3.61
CA VAL A 538 -6.74 -30.26 2.31
C VAL A 538 -7.16 -29.07 1.46
N ALA A 539 -6.61 -28.97 0.25
CA ALA A 539 -6.86 -27.87 -0.67
C ALA A 539 -7.39 -28.38 -2.02
N ASN A 540 -8.46 -27.77 -2.51
CA ASN A 540 -9.05 -27.99 -3.82
C ASN A 540 -8.81 -26.76 -4.70
N PHE A 541 -7.91 -26.86 -5.67
CA PHE A 541 -7.59 -25.83 -6.66
C PHE A 541 -8.43 -25.94 -7.95
N SER A 542 -9.51 -26.72 -7.92
CA SER A 542 -10.43 -26.87 -9.06
C SER A 542 -11.68 -26.02 -8.91
N SER A 543 -12.21 -25.59 -10.06
CA SER A 543 -13.58 -25.07 -10.21
C SER A 543 -14.66 -26.08 -9.80
N GLN A 544 -14.31 -27.36 -9.72
CA GLN A 544 -15.23 -28.44 -9.42
C GLN A 544 -15.26 -28.75 -7.93
N THR A 545 -16.47 -28.84 -7.39
CA THR A 545 -16.70 -29.42 -6.05
C THR A 545 -16.29 -30.89 -6.06
N ARG A 546 -15.59 -31.33 -5.01
CA ARG A 546 -15.19 -32.73 -4.82
C ARG A 546 -16.03 -33.33 -3.72
N ASN A 547 -16.92 -34.27 -4.04
CA ASN A 547 -17.78 -34.93 -3.05
C ASN A 547 -17.15 -36.24 -2.58
N ASN A 548 -17.10 -36.46 -1.27
CA ASN A 548 -16.59 -37.69 -0.65
C ASN A 548 -15.20 -38.11 -1.16
N TYR A 549 -14.31 -37.13 -1.37
CA TYR A 549 -12.96 -37.34 -1.86
C TYR A 549 -12.11 -38.07 -0.84
N SER A 550 -11.41 -39.15 -1.24
CA SER A 550 -10.63 -39.96 -0.29
C SER A 550 -9.33 -39.24 0.11
N ILE A 551 -9.26 -38.74 1.33
CA ILE A 551 -8.11 -38.04 1.90
C ILE A 551 -7.34 -38.94 2.88
N PRO A 552 -6.00 -39.00 2.83
CA PRO A 552 -5.21 -39.71 3.83
C PRO A 552 -5.09 -38.93 5.14
N PHE A 553 -5.23 -39.64 6.26
CA PHE A 553 -5.07 -39.09 7.63
C PHE A 553 -3.98 -39.87 8.39
N PRO A 554 -3.22 -39.22 9.29
CA PRO A 554 -2.11 -39.87 9.99
C PRO A 554 -2.57 -40.87 11.07
N SER A 555 -3.82 -40.77 11.53
CA SER A 555 -4.36 -41.67 12.56
C SER A 555 -5.89 -41.82 12.51
N THR A 556 -6.38 -42.94 13.06
CA THR A 556 -7.81 -43.26 13.19
C THR A 556 -8.49 -42.45 14.30
N GLY A 557 -9.82 -42.38 14.29
CA GLY A 557 -10.67 -41.63 15.22
C GLY A 557 -11.30 -40.40 14.58
N THR A 558 -11.95 -39.58 15.40
CA THR A 558 -12.53 -38.31 14.96
C THR A 558 -11.44 -37.29 14.63
N TRP A 559 -11.64 -36.54 13.56
CA TRP A 559 -10.89 -35.33 13.21
C TRP A 559 -11.90 -34.20 13.03
N HIS A 560 -11.71 -33.08 13.69
CA HIS A 560 -12.63 -31.95 13.67
C HIS A 560 -12.17 -30.93 12.64
N SER A 561 -13.11 -30.39 11.85
CA SER A 561 -12.82 -29.25 11.00
C SER A 561 -12.58 -28.04 11.88
N ARG A 562 -11.46 -27.36 11.67
CA ARG A 562 -11.04 -26.14 12.38
C ARG A 562 -11.17 -24.90 11.52
N PHE A 563 -11.21 -25.08 10.21
CA PHE A 563 -11.40 -23.99 9.26
C PHE A 563 -11.95 -24.56 7.95
N ASN A 564 -12.86 -23.84 7.31
CA ASN A 564 -13.34 -24.13 5.95
C ASN A 564 -13.47 -22.83 5.17
N SER A 565 -12.58 -22.59 4.21
CA SER A 565 -12.58 -21.36 3.42
C SER A 565 -13.83 -21.18 2.54
N ASP A 566 -14.64 -22.23 2.35
CA ASP A 566 -15.93 -22.19 1.64
C ASP A 566 -17.13 -22.02 2.59
N SER A 567 -16.92 -21.68 3.86
CA SER A 567 -18.01 -21.48 4.83
C SER A 567 -18.97 -20.37 4.40
N THR A 568 -20.28 -20.61 4.57
CA THR A 568 -21.32 -19.59 4.36
C THR A 568 -21.31 -18.49 5.42
N GLU A 569 -20.57 -18.69 6.53
CA GLU A 569 -20.37 -17.69 7.57
C GLU A 569 -19.45 -16.56 7.10
N TYR A 570 -18.49 -16.87 6.22
CA TYR A 570 -17.59 -15.87 5.64
C TYR A 570 -18.23 -15.10 4.49
N GLN A 571 -19.03 -15.78 3.67
CA GLN A 571 -19.80 -15.14 2.62
C GLN A 571 -21.09 -15.94 2.32
N PRO A 572 -22.27 -15.29 2.24
CA PRO A 572 -23.53 -16.00 1.98
C PRO A 572 -23.61 -16.72 0.63
N ASP A 573 -22.82 -16.30 -0.36
CA ASP A 573 -22.76 -16.91 -1.69
C ASP A 573 -21.70 -18.02 -1.81
N PHE A 574 -21.01 -18.35 -0.71
CA PHE A 574 -20.20 -19.56 -0.62
C PHE A 574 -21.07 -20.81 -0.48
N THR A 575 -20.49 -21.98 -0.69
CA THR A 575 -21.29 -23.22 -0.77
C THR A 575 -21.39 -23.98 0.55
N GLY A 576 -20.52 -23.69 1.53
CA GLY A 576 -20.49 -24.36 2.83
C GLY A 576 -20.10 -25.83 2.75
N ILE A 577 -19.45 -26.27 1.66
CA ILE A 577 -19.17 -27.69 1.45
C ILE A 577 -17.94 -28.10 2.25
N GLY A 578 -18.17 -28.96 3.23
CA GLY A 578 -17.15 -29.52 4.11
C GLY A 578 -17.80 -30.19 5.32
N PRO A 579 -17.28 -31.34 5.79
CA PRO A 579 -17.79 -31.94 7.00
C PRO A 579 -17.32 -31.16 8.24
N ALA A 580 -18.18 -30.94 9.23
CA ALA A 580 -17.77 -30.39 10.53
C ALA A 580 -16.78 -31.31 11.28
N GLN A 581 -16.85 -32.62 11.01
CA GLN A 581 -15.90 -33.62 11.51
C GLN A 581 -15.83 -34.82 10.56
N VAL A 582 -14.68 -35.48 10.53
CA VAL A 582 -14.40 -36.68 9.73
C VAL A 582 -14.13 -37.85 10.67
N GLN A 583 -14.83 -38.96 10.46
CA GLN A 583 -14.58 -40.22 11.17
C GLN A 583 -13.60 -41.09 10.37
N VAL A 584 -12.38 -41.25 10.88
CA VAL A 584 -11.33 -42.03 10.21
C VAL A 584 -11.24 -43.43 10.84
N SER A 585 -11.61 -44.46 10.08
CA SER A 585 -11.53 -45.86 10.56
C SER A 585 -10.32 -46.63 10.01
N GLY A 586 -9.66 -46.11 8.98
CA GLY A 586 -8.47 -46.70 8.33
C GLY A 586 -7.38 -45.66 8.08
N SER A 587 -6.67 -45.76 6.95
CA SER A 587 -5.62 -44.80 6.54
C SER A 587 -6.17 -43.62 5.72
N THR A 588 -7.40 -43.71 5.21
CA THR A 588 -8.08 -42.63 4.48
C THR A 588 -9.54 -42.47 4.94
N ALA A 589 -10.13 -41.30 4.67
CA ALA A 589 -11.54 -41.03 4.90
C ALA A 589 -12.12 -40.10 3.81
N PRO A 590 -13.42 -40.18 3.51
CA PRO A 590 -14.07 -39.30 2.55
C PRO A 590 -14.25 -37.89 3.12
N VAL A 591 -13.85 -36.87 2.36
CA VAL A 591 -14.02 -35.45 2.67
C VAL A 591 -14.62 -34.75 1.46
N SER A 592 -15.67 -33.95 1.66
CA SER A 592 -16.24 -33.11 0.60
C SER A 592 -15.58 -31.73 0.63
N LEU A 593 -15.19 -31.21 -0.54
CA LEU A 593 -14.46 -29.95 -0.70
C LEU A 593 -15.21 -29.04 -1.69
N GLY A 594 -15.48 -27.80 -1.28
CA GLY A 594 -16.00 -26.77 -2.19
C GLY A 594 -15.01 -26.42 -3.30
N ALA A 595 -15.48 -25.79 -4.37
CA ALA A 595 -14.60 -25.29 -5.42
C ALA A 595 -13.68 -24.18 -4.90
N TYR A 596 -12.40 -24.20 -5.28
CA TYR A 596 -11.37 -23.25 -4.84
C TYR A 596 -11.36 -23.04 -3.32
N SER A 597 -11.22 -24.13 -2.56
CA SER A 597 -11.35 -24.11 -1.09
C SER A 597 -10.23 -24.85 -0.37
N LEU A 598 -10.03 -24.51 0.90
CA LEU A 598 -9.10 -25.15 1.83
C LEU A 598 -9.82 -25.48 3.15
N GLN A 599 -9.52 -26.66 3.69
CA GLN A 599 -10.00 -27.11 5.00
C GLN A 599 -8.85 -27.55 5.89
N ILE A 600 -8.96 -27.25 7.18
CA ILE A 600 -7.96 -27.60 8.21
C ILE A 600 -8.63 -28.53 9.22
N PHE A 601 -7.97 -29.62 9.59
CA PHE A 601 -8.47 -30.59 10.55
C PHE A 601 -7.45 -30.90 11.65
N SER A 602 -7.93 -31.11 12.88
CA SER A 602 -7.14 -31.58 14.02
C SER A 602 -7.88 -32.65 14.83
N LYS A 603 -7.17 -33.35 15.72
CA LYS A 603 -7.80 -34.28 16.67
C LYS A 603 -8.61 -33.59 17.74
N GLU A 604 -8.17 -32.43 18.18
CA GLU A 604 -8.89 -31.63 19.15
C GLU A 604 -9.93 -30.79 18.41
N ARG A 605 -11.16 -30.77 18.93
CA ARG A 605 -12.18 -29.82 18.47
C ARG A 605 -11.87 -28.44 19.01
N GLU A 606 -12.35 -27.42 18.34
CA GLU A 606 -12.35 -26.08 18.90
C GLU A 606 -13.20 -26.04 20.18
N PRO A 607 -12.69 -25.42 21.26
CA PRO A 607 -13.50 -25.13 22.45
C PRO A 607 -14.70 -24.26 22.06
N VAL A 608 -15.89 -24.61 22.53
CA VAL A 608 -17.08 -23.77 22.35
C VAL A 608 -17.06 -22.73 23.48
N PRO A 609 -16.93 -21.43 23.17
CA PRO A 609 -16.89 -20.39 24.20
C PRO A 609 -18.24 -20.30 24.91
N ALA A 610 -18.22 -19.78 26.14
CA ALA A 610 -19.44 -19.54 26.88
C ALA A 610 -20.31 -18.46 26.19
N THR A 611 -21.64 -18.55 26.35
CA THR A 611 -22.56 -17.58 25.74
C THR A 611 -23.59 -17.10 26.76
N ALA A 612 -23.98 -15.83 26.69
CA ALA A 612 -25.11 -15.30 27.43
C ALA A 612 -26.18 -14.69 26.52
N ALA A 613 -27.44 -14.92 26.86
CA ALA A 613 -28.60 -14.37 26.17
C ALA A 613 -29.54 -13.68 27.16
N PHE A 614 -30.23 -12.64 26.68
CA PHE A 614 -31.12 -11.81 27.47
C PHE A 614 -32.49 -11.73 26.80
N ASP A 615 -33.55 -12.05 27.54
CA ASP A 615 -34.93 -11.98 27.04
C ASP A 615 -35.81 -11.12 27.97
N PRO A 616 -36.32 -9.97 27.49
CA PRO A 616 -36.08 -9.39 26.18
C PRO A 616 -34.64 -8.88 26.01
N SER A 617 -34.11 -8.93 24.78
CA SER A 617 -32.74 -8.45 24.47
C SER A 617 -32.56 -6.93 24.58
N ALA A 618 -33.68 -6.19 24.60
CA ALA A 618 -33.74 -4.77 24.91
C ALA A 618 -34.94 -4.50 25.84
N PRO A 619 -34.80 -4.70 27.15
CA PRO A 619 -35.89 -4.49 28.11
C PRO A 619 -36.38 -3.04 28.11
N VAL A 620 -37.70 -2.85 28.26
CA VAL A 620 -38.33 -1.52 28.23
C VAL A 620 -39.03 -1.22 29.55
N GLY A 621 -38.56 -0.19 30.25
CA GLY A 621 -39.14 0.34 31.49
C GLY A 621 -38.55 -0.26 32.76
N CYS A 622 -38.60 0.51 33.85
CA CYS A 622 -38.17 0.04 35.17
C CYS A 622 -39.14 -0.97 35.76
N GLY A 623 -38.64 -1.99 36.45
CA GLY A 623 -39.43 -3.12 36.94
C GLY A 623 -39.77 -4.16 35.86
N ALA A 624 -39.22 -4.01 34.64
CA ALA A 624 -39.26 -5.08 33.64
C ALA A 624 -38.36 -6.23 34.08
N GLU A 625 -38.82 -7.46 33.86
CA GLU A 625 -38.01 -8.65 34.12
C GLU A 625 -37.19 -8.98 32.87
N VAL A 626 -35.90 -9.25 33.06
CA VAL A 626 -35.04 -9.83 32.04
C VAL A 626 -34.66 -11.24 32.47
N THR A 627 -34.86 -12.21 31.58
CA THR A 627 -34.33 -13.56 31.75
C THR A 627 -32.92 -13.58 31.20
N ILE A 628 -31.95 -13.86 32.07
CA ILE A 628 -30.54 -14.04 31.73
C ILE A 628 -30.33 -15.55 31.59
N THR A 629 -29.92 -16.00 30.40
CA THR A 629 -29.51 -17.38 30.13
C THR A 629 -28.01 -17.40 29.89
N TYR A 630 -27.27 -18.25 30.59
CA TYR A 630 -25.84 -18.44 30.45
C TYR A 630 -25.53 -19.90 30.16
N SER A 631 -24.79 -20.13 29.10
CA SER A 631 -24.34 -21.45 28.68
C SER A 631 -22.81 -21.49 28.81
N PRO A 632 -22.25 -22.13 29.85
CA PRO A 632 -20.81 -22.14 30.06
C PRO A 632 -20.03 -22.90 28.98
N HIS A 633 -20.67 -23.84 28.27
CA HIS A 633 -20.05 -24.67 27.23
C HIS A 633 -18.69 -25.26 27.68
N ASP A 634 -17.58 -24.94 26.99
CA ASP A 634 -16.22 -25.34 27.35
C ASP A 634 -15.44 -24.22 28.09
N GLY A 635 -16.11 -23.12 28.47
CA GLY A 635 -15.54 -21.97 29.17
C GLY A 635 -15.26 -22.20 30.66
N ASP A 636 -14.84 -21.15 31.36
CA ASP A 636 -14.28 -21.24 32.72
C ASP A 636 -15.22 -21.87 33.76
N LEU A 637 -16.53 -21.72 33.58
CA LEU A 637 -17.55 -22.28 34.46
C LEU A 637 -18.13 -23.62 34.00
N ALA A 638 -17.50 -24.29 33.03
CA ALA A 638 -17.91 -25.61 32.57
C ALA A 638 -17.92 -26.62 33.73
N GLY A 639 -19.10 -27.21 34.00
CA GLY A 639 -19.28 -28.18 35.09
C GLY A 639 -19.39 -27.58 36.50
N VAL A 640 -19.35 -26.25 36.65
CA VAL A 640 -19.57 -25.56 37.93
C VAL A 640 -21.06 -25.57 38.29
N SER A 641 -21.38 -25.82 39.56
CA SER A 641 -22.76 -25.84 40.06
C SER A 641 -22.82 -25.52 41.57
N PRO A 642 -23.61 -24.52 42.00
CA PRO A 642 -24.41 -23.60 41.20
C PRO A 642 -23.59 -22.46 40.57
N VAL A 643 -24.01 -21.98 39.40
CA VAL A 643 -23.49 -20.73 38.78
C VAL A 643 -24.28 -19.53 39.29
N TYR A 644 -23.61 -18.39 39.44
CA TYR A 644 -24.18 -17.10 39.83
C TYR A 644 -23.96 -16.06 38.72
N ALA A 645 -24.95 -15.19 38.49
CA ALA A 645 -24.82 -14.00 37.67
C ALA A 645 -24.47 -12.81 38.57
N TYR A 646 -23.34 -12.16 38.31
CA TYR A 646 -22.92 -10.92 38.94
C TYR A 646 -23.33 -9.74 38.06
N ILE A 647 -24.38 -9.03 38.50
CA ILE A 647 -25.10 -8.05 37.68
C ILE A 647 -24.83 -6.65 38.20
N GLY A 648 -24.03 -5.87 37.47
CA GLY A 648 -23.77 -4.44 37.67
C GLY A 648 -24.77 -3.54 36.94
N LEU A 649 -25.17 -2.44 37.58
CA LEU A 649 -26.02 -1.40 36.96
C LEU A 649 -25.18 -0.20 36.51
N ASN A 650 -25.49 0.39 35.36
CA ASN A 650 -24.97 1.69 34.91
C ASN A 650 -23.44 1.81 35.04
N ASN A 651 -22.68 0.96 34.35
CA ASN A 651 -21.23 0.81 34.51
C ASN A 651 -20.80 0.37 35.93
N TRP A 652 -21.30 -0.79 36.38
CA TRP A 652 -20.94 -1.45 37.64
C TRP A 652 -21.20 -0.65 38.95
N ALA A 653 -22.00 0.42 38.90
CA ALA A 653 -22.25 1.30 40.05
C ALA A 653 -22.99 0.62 41.22
N SER A 654 -23.68 -0.50 40.97
CA SER A 654 -24.36 -1.30 42.01
C SER A 654 -24.45 -2.75 41.54
N ALA A 655 -23.47 -3.57 41.89
CA ALA A 655 -23.44 -4.98 41.51
C ALA A 655 -24.17 -5.87 42.53
N THR A 656 -24.94 -6.83 42.02
CA THR A 656 -25.66 -7.82 42.82
C THR A 656 -25.34 -9.22 42.31
N LEU A 657 -25.08 -10.16 43.22
CA LEU A 657 -24.88 -11.56 42.89
C LEU A 657 -26.22 -12.31 42.96
N VAL A 658 -26.61 -12.96 41.87
CA VAL A 658 -27.88 -13.67 41.72
C VAL A 658 -27.61 -15.14 41.41
N GLN A 659 -28.06 -16.05 42.27
CA GLN A 659 -27.93 -17.48 42.01
C GLN A 659 -28.79 -17.89 40.82
N MET A 660 -28.18 -18.55 39.84
CA MET A 660 -28.88 -19.05 38.66
C MET A 660 -29.45 -20.45 38.90
N THR A 661 -30.46 -20.79 38.11
CA THR A 661 -31.12 -22.09 38.10
C THR A 661 -30.72 -22.87 36.85
N ALA A 662 -30.18 -24.08 37.03
CA ALA A 662 -29.82 -24.95 35.92
C ALA A 662 -31.06 -25.37 35.11
N SER A 663 -30.95 -25.32 33.78
CA SER A 663 -31.91 -25.78 32.78
C SER A 663 -31.18 -26.55 31.68
N GLY A 664 -30.89 -27.82 31.95
CA GLY A 664 -30.01 -28.62 31.06
C GLY A 664 -28.55 -28.24 31.28
N ASP A 665 -27.84 -27.96 30.18
CA ASP A 665 -26.45 -27.46 30.21
C ASP A 665 -26.38 -25.92 30.40
N ASP A 666 -27.53 -25.25 30.41
CA ASP A 666 -27.66 -23.79 30.59
C ASP A 666 -28.04 -23.42 32.02
N TRP A 667 -27.77 -22.17 32.39
CA TRP A 667 -28.12 -21.53 33.66
C TRP A 667 -29.04 -20.35 33.40
N THR A 668 -30.11 -20.21 34.17
CA THR A 668 -31.12 -19.16 33.97
C THR A 668 -31.40 -18.38 35.25
N ALA A 669 -31.53 -17.06 35.14
CA ALA A 669 -31.98 -16.20 36.23
C ALA A 669 -32.94 -15.14 35.70
N ALA A 670 -34.08 -14.99 36.35
CA ALA A 670 -34.95 -13.83 36.16
C ALA A 670 -34.45 -12.69 37.04
N TYR A 671 -34.23 -11.53 36.45
CA TYR A 671 -33.77 -10.33 37.15
C TYR A 671 -34.72 -9.17 36.88
N GLU A 672 -35.32 -8.62 37.93
CA GLU A 672 -36.17 -7.44 37.84
C GLU A 672 -35.28 -6.19 37.78
N ILE A 673 -35.44 -5.39 36.71
CA ILE A 673 -34.59 -4.24 36.45
C ILE A 673 -34.91 -3.11 37.45
N PRO A 674 -33.94 -2.70 38.31
CA PRO A 674 -34.16 -1.66 39.29
C PRO A 674 -34.43 -0.29 38.65
N ALA A 675 -35.06 0.61 39.39
CA ALA A 675 -35.29 1.99 38.96
C ALA A 675 -33.97 2.70 38.59
N ASP A 676 -34.04 3.63 37.65
CA ASP A 676 -32.90 4.44 37.17
C ASP A 676 -31.77 3.66 36.45
N THR A 677 -32.04 2.45 35.98
CA THR A 677 -31.09 1.61 35.23
C THR A 677 -31.22 1.83 33.73
N TYR A 678 -30.19 2.39 33.08
CA TYR A 678 -30.12 2.50 31.61
C TYR A 678 -29.25 1.40 30.97
N GLU A 679 -28.50 0.65 31.78
CA GLU A 679 -27.61 -0.43 31.33
C GLU A 679 -27.41 -1.50 32.42
N LEU A 680 -27.43 -2.77 32.03
CA LEU A 680 -26.99 -3.92 32.83
C LEU A 680 -25.64 -4.40 32.30
N ASN A 681 -24.68 -4.66 33.19
CA ASN A 681 -23.41 -5.33 32.92
C ASN A 681 -23.42 -6.65 33.69
N VAL A 682 -23.12 -7.76 33.04
CA VAL A 682 -23.23 -9.09 33.64
C VAL A 682 -21.92 -9.85 33.45
N ALA A 683 -21.46 -10.51 34.51
CA ALA A 683 -20.43 -11.54 34.52
C ALA A 683 -20.97 -12.76 35.27
N PHE A 684 -20.32 -13.92 35.16
CA PHE A 684 -20.73 -15.14 35.83
C PHE A 684 -19.63 -15.66 36.75
N THR A 685 -20.01 -16.36 37.82
CA THR A 685 -19.04 -16.87 38.78
C THR A 685 -19.57 -18.09 39.55
N ASP A 686 -18.67 -18.78 40.24
CA ASP A 686 -19.00 -19.85 41.18
C ASP A 686 -19.49 -19.30 42.53
N ALA A 687 -19.88 -20.19 43.45
CA ALA A 687 -20.43 -19.78 44.75
C ALA A 687 -19.45 -19.01 45.65
N ASN A 688 -18.14 -19.13 45.41
CA ASN A 688 -17.11 -18.50 46.24
C ASN A 688 -16.45 -17.28 45.58
N GLU A 689 -16.88 -16.89 44.38
CA GLU A 689 -16.26 -15.81 43.60
C GLU A 689 -14.77 -16.08 43.29
N GLU A 690 -14.39 -17.35 43.13
CA GLU A 690 -13.02 -17.79 42.85
C GLU A 690 -12.78 -18.03 41.35
N ILE A 691 -13.82 -18.44 40.63
CA ILE A 691 -13.79 -18.66 39.18
C ILE A 691 -14.76 -17.65 38.55
N TRP A 692 -14.26 -16.85 37.62
CA TRP A 692 -15.04 -15.83 36.93
C TRP A 692 -15.04 -16.12 35.44
N ASP A 693 -16.20 -15.94 34.83
CA ASP A 693 -16.32 -15.76 33.39
C ASP A 693 -16.88 -14.36 33.17
N ASP A 694 -16.02 -13.46 32.72
CA ASP A 694 -16.32 -12.06 32.43
C ASP A 694 -16.26 -11.76 30.92
N ASN A 695 -16.42 -12.78 30.08
CA ASN A 695 -16.33 -12.68 28.62
C ASN A 695 -15.00 -12.03 28.18
N ASP A 696 -13.89 -12.60 28.65
CA ASP A 696 -12.52 -12.13 28.38
C ASP A 696 -12.30 -10.64 28.72
N GLY A 697 -12.99 -10.14 29.75
CA GLY A 697 -12.92 -8.76 30.22
C GLY A 697 -13.90 -7.76 29.58
N ASP A 698 -14.66 -8.15 28.55
CA ASP A 698 -15.64 -7.28 27.90
C ASP A 698 -16.97 -7.19 28.67
N ASN A 699 -17.33 -8.24 29.43
CA ASN A 699 -18.62 -8.43 30.09
C ASN A 699 -19.82 -8.48 29.12
N TRP A 700 -20.93 -9.07 29.55
CA TRP A 700 -22.17 -9.02 28.77
C TRP A 700 -22.99 -7.78 29.13
N THR A 701 -23.24 -6.90 28.15
CA THR A 701 -23.93 -5.63 28.35
C THR A 701 -25.31 -5.60 27.70
N VAL A 702 -26.33 -5.12 28.43
CA VAL A 702 -27.70 -4.94 27.94
C VAL A 702 -28.17 -3.52 28.17
N THR A 703 -28.54 -2.81 27.11
CA THR A 703 -29.18 -1.50 27.21
C THR A 703 -30.64 -1.63 27.63
N VAL A 704 -31.05 -0.85 28.64
CA VAL A 704 -32.44 -0.78 29.10
C VAL A 704 -33.09 0.49 28.56
N GLN A 705 -34.17 0.34 27.79
CA GLN A 705 -34.90 1.48 27.23
C GLN A 705 -35.89 2.04 28.25
N ASN A 706 -36.05 3.37 28.29
CA ASN A 706 -37.06 4.04 29.11
C ASN A 706 -36.98 3.70 30.63
N CYS A 707 -35.80 3.34 31.12
CA CYS A 707 -35.49 3.25 32.54
C CYS A 707 -34.17 3.99 32.79
N GLY A 708 -34.16 4.91 33.76
CA GLY A 708 -33.04 5.83 33.97
C GLY A 708 -32.74 6.75 32.79
N THR A 709 -31.76 7.63 32.99
CA THR A 709 -31.16 8.45 31.93
C THR A 709 -29.65 8.34 32.06
N PRO A 710 -28.92 7.95 31.00
CA PRO A 710 -27.46 8.03 31.00
C PRO A 710 -27.03 9.47 31.34
N PRO A 711 -25.89 9.70 32.02
CA PRO A 711 -25.35 11.04 32.16
C PRO A 711 -25.16 11.67 30.77
N LEU A 712 -25.72 12.87 30.59
CA LEU A 712 -25.60 13.64 29.36
C LEU A 712 -24.13 13.94 29.07
N ALA A 713 -23.60 13.40 27.97
CA ALA A 713 -22.57 14.10 27.20
C ALA A 713 -23.14 15.48 26.75
N PRO A 714 -22.33 16.53 26.61
CA PRO A 714 -22.79 17.92 26.68
C PRO A 714 -23.96 18.27 25.75
N GLU A 715 -25.06 18.63 26.43
CA GLU A 715 -26.29 19.37 26.10
C GLU A 715 -27.03 19.15 24.77
N THR A 716 -28.18 18.48 24.90
CA THR A 716 -29.39 18.74 24.09
C THR A 716 -30.48 19.30 25.02
N VAL A 717 -30.96 20.51 24.74
CA VAL A 717 -32.12 21.11 25.43
C VAL A 717 -33.32 21.12 24.47
N TYR A 718 -34.46 20.60 24.92
CA TYR A 718 -35.77 20.79 24.26
C TYR A 718 -36.63 21.76 25.07
N TRP A 719 -37.36 22.63 24.36
CA TRP A 719 -38.52 23.35 24.90
C TRP A 719 -39.76 23.10 24.02
N ARG A 720 -40.91 22.82 24.65
CA ARG A 720 -42.24 22.74 24.02
C ARG A 720 -42.88 24.12 23.98
N GLY A 721 -43.49 24.52 22.87
CA GLY A 721 -44.34 25.70 22.78
C GLY A 721 -45.55 25.45 21.90
N ASP A 722 -46.74 25.42 22.53
CA ASP A 722 -48.05 25.32 21.90
C ASP A 722 -48.41 26.55 21.05
N ALA A 723 -49.40 26.34 20.19
CA ALA A 723 -49.96 27.27 19.23
C ALA A 723 -50.38 28.64 19.81
N GLY A 724 -49.96 29.71 19.14
CA GLY A 724 -50.59 31.02 19.22
C GLY A 724 -49.67 32.16 18.76
N LEU A 725 -49.95 32.73 17.58
CA LEU A 725 -50.17 34.18 17.35
C LEU A 725 -49.95 34.61 15.87
N ASN A 726 -51.08 34.99 15.25
CA ASN A 726 -51.35 36.13 14.37
C ASN A 726 -50.32 36.66 13.34
N ASN A 727 -50.78 36.58 12.08
CA ASN A 727 -50.55 37.48 10.94
C ASN A 727 -50.29 38.96 11.29
N ASN A 728 -49.27 39.55 10.63
CA ASN A 728 -49.40 40.81 9.89
C ASN A 728 -48.15 41.08 9.05
N TRP A 729 -48.20 40.72 7.75
CA TRP A 729 -47.83 41.61 6.63
C TRP A 729 -48.13 40.92 5.30
N ALA A 730 -49.21 41.37 4.67
CA ALA A 730 -49.48 41.16 3.25
C ALA A 730 -49.60 42.52 2.56
N ASN A 731 -48.90 42.67 1.44
CA ASN A 731 -49.23 43.50 0.27
C ASN A 731 -48.40 42.94 -0.89
N THR A 732 -48.90 42.02 -1.73
CA THR A 732 -49.79 42.16 -2.91
C THR A 732 -49.09 42.61 -4.19
N ASP A 733 -48.86 41.65 -5.08
CA ASP A 733 -49.04 41.76 -6.52
C ASP A 733 -49.51 40.39 -7.10
N ALA A 734 -50.17 40.42 -8.25
CA ALA A 734 -51.00 39.35 -8.80
C ALA A 734 -50.21 38.19 -9.45
N SER A 735 -49.05 37.84 -8.91
CA SER A 735 -48.16 36.79 -9.42
C SER A 735 -47.52 36.01 -8.26
N GLY A 736 -48.21 34.98 -7.80
CA GLY A 736 -47.64 33.98 -6.89
C GLY A 736 -47.55 34.42 -5.43
N ILE A 737 -47.76 33.46 -4.53
CA ILE A 737 -47.50 33.64 -3.10
C ILE A 737 -45.98 33.67 -2.92
N ASN A 738 -45.42 34.84 -2.65
CA ASN A 738 -44.02 34.97 -2.20
C ASN A 738 -43.96 34.68 -0.70
N ASN A 739 -43.52 33.47 -0.33
CA ASN A 739 -43.20 33.15 1.06
C ASN A 739 -41.76 33.59 1.36
N TRP A 740 -41.59 34.40 2.39
CA TRP A 740 -40.30 34.96 2.81
C TRP A 740 -39.73 34.12 3.95
N TRP A 741 -38.61 33.44 3.74
CA TRP A 741 -38.01 32.53 4.73
C TRP A 741 -36.92 33.28 5.52
N ARG A 742 -36.97 33.25 6.86
CA ARG A 742 -35.92 33.81 7.73
C ARG A 742 -35.07 32.71 8.34
N ALA A 743 -33.80 33.02 8.62
CA ALA A 743 -32.84 32.07 9.15
C ALA A 743 -33.20 31.58 10.57
N GLY A 744 -33.29 30.27 10.75
CA GLY A 744 -33.58 29.61 12.04
C GLY A 744 -34.99 29.01 12.18
N ASP A 745 -35.85 29.20 11.18
CA ASP A 745 -37.20 28.61 11.19
C ASP A 745 -37.16 27.13 10.78
N GLN A 746 -37.77 26.25 11.59
CA GLN A 746 -38.17 24.91 11.14
C GLN A 746 -39.61 24.99 10.60
N TYR A 747 -39.78 24.81 9.29
CA TYR A 747 -41.10 24.80 8.67
C TYR A 747 -41.66 23.37 8.60
N THR A 748 -42.68 23.09 9.40
CA THR A 748 -43.49 21.87 9.30
C THR A 748 -44.72 22.16 8.45
N VAL A 749 -44.77 21.65 7.22
CA VAL A 749 -45.94 21.83 6.34
C VAL A 749 -46.88 20.64 6.53
N ARG A 750 -48.05 20.89 7.13
CA ARG A 750 -49.15 19.91 7.17
C ARG A 750 -50.00 20.06 5.91
N ARG A 751 -50.37 18.93 5.27
CA ARG A 751 -51.38 18.89 4.21
C ARG A 751 -52.62 19.71 4.66
N PRO A 752 -53.16 20.63 3.85
CA PRO A 752 -54.55 21.01 4.01
C PRO A 752 -55.37 19.74 3.76
N ASP A 753 -56.26 19.43 4.70
CA ASP A 753 -57.27 18.39 4.59
C ASP A 753 -57.87 18.33 3.16
N LEU A 754 -57.57 17.24 2.42
CA LEU A 754 -58.12 16.94 1.10
C LEU A 754 -59.41 16.09 1.19
N SER A 755 -60.25 16.30 2.20
CA SER A 755 -61.58 15.69 2.27
C SER A 755 -62.64 16.38 1.41
N ASN A 756 -62.31 17.46 0.68
CA ASN A 756 -63.24 18.10 -0.25
C ASN A 756 -62.71 18.19 -1.69
N ASN A 757 -63.27 17.33 -2.54
CA ASN A 757 -63.24 17.41 -4.00
C ASN A 757 -63.69 18.79 -4.49
N VAL A 758 -62.76 19.69 -4.81
CA VAL A 758 -62.93 20.72 -5.87
C VAL A 758 -61.57 21.03 -6.48
N TRP A 759 -61.26 20.43 -7.63
CA TRP A 759 -60.28 21.01 -8.56
C TRP A 759 -60.98 21.27 -9.89
N SER A 760 -61.39 22.53 -10.06
CA SER A 760 -61.76 23.09 -11.36
C SER A 760 -60.51 23.26 -12.22
N ALA A 761 -60.65 22.99 -13.52
CA ALA A 761 -59.61 22.90 -14.54
C ALA A 761 -58.81 24.19 -14.89
N THR A 762 -58.63 25.17 -13.99
CA THR A 762 -57.99 26.46 -14.35
C THR A 762 -57.20 27.17 -13.22
N GLY A 763 -56.80 26.50 -12.14
CA GLY A 763 -56.20 27.19 -10.99
C GLY A 763 -54.95 26.55 -10.39
N GLN A 764 -53.85 26.41 -11.14
CA GLN A 764 -52.54 26.13 -10.54
C GLN A 764 -52.08 27.35 -9.73
N LYS A 765 -51.96 27.21 -8.40
CA LYS A 765 -51.32 28.23 -7.57
C LYS A 765 -49.80 28.09 -7.72
N ASN A 766 -49.18 29.07 -8.36
CA ASN A 766 -47.73 29.16 -8.53
C ASN A 766 -47.07 29.56 -7.21
N PHE A 767 -46.13 28.75 -6.72
CA PHE A 767 -45.27 29.09 -5.60
C PHE A 767 -43.86 29.40 -6.11
N ASN A 768 -43.36 30.59 -5.78
CA ASN A 768 -41.97 30.98 -5.95
C ASN A 768 -41.33 31.06 -4.57
N ILE A 769 -40.14 30.47 -4.39
CA ILE A 769 -39.37 30.62 -3.16
C ILE A 769 -38.28 31.65 -3.42
N ALA A 770 -38.38 32.81 -2.74
CA ALA A 770 -37.34 33.82 -2.71
C ALA A 770 -36.68 33.81 -1.32
N ILE A 771 -35.38 33.48 -1.28
CA ILE A 771 -34.59 33.50 -0.05
C ILE A 771 -33.86 34.84 0.01
N LEU A 772 -34.25 35.68 0.96
CA LEU A 772 -33.73 37.03 1.16
C LEU A 772 -33.21 37.22 2.60
N ASP A 773 -31.95 37.68 2.70
CA ASP A 773 -31.46 38.69 3.67
C ASP A 773 -30.48 38.34 4.84
N ASN A 774 -29.60 39.33 5.06
CA ASN A 774 -28.62 39.79 6.07
C ASN A 774 -28.10 39.01 7.30
N ALA A 775 -28.38 37.72 7.53
CA ALA A 775 -27.84 37.02 8.71
C ALA A 775 -26.88 35.84 8.41
N ALA A 776 -25.74 35.82 9.10
CA ALA A 776 -24.63 34.86 8.96
C ALA A 776 -24.92 33.47 9.55
N ARG A 777 -25.84 32.68 8.94
CA ARG A 777 -26.02 31.24 9.26
C ARG A 777 -26.19 30.36 8.00
N PRO A 778 -25.62 29.13 7.95
CA PRO A 778 -25.37 28.43 6.68
C PRO A 778 -26.40 27.37 6.19
N ALA A 779 -27.37 26.89 6.98
CA ALA A 779 -28.18 25.70 6.60
C ALA A 779 -29.72 25.82 6.83
N MET A 780 -30.51 25.14 5.97
CA MET A 780 -31.98 25.04 5.96
C MET A 780 -32.42 23.58 5.81
N ALA A 781 -33.52 23.13 6.43
CA ALA A 781 -34.00 21.73 6.34
C ALA A 781 -35.47 21.62 5.88
N LEU A 782 -35.78 20.65 5.01
CA LEU A 782 -37.12 20.35 4.48
C LEU A 782 -37.68 19.07 5.15
N ASN A 783 -38.67 19.17 6.04
CA ASN A 783 -39.20 18.01 6.80
C ASN A 783 -40.54 17.47 6.26
N ASP A 784 -40.67 16.15 6.11
CA ASP A 784 -41.95 15.47 5.85
C ASP A 784 -42.72 15.20 7.18
N ALA A 785 -43.84 15.90 7.39
CA ALA A 785 -44.58 15.86 8.64
C ALA A 785 -45.51 14.65 8.80
N THR A 786 -45.74 13.84 7.76
CA THR A 786 -46.78 12.80 7.78
C THR A 786 -46.27 11.36 7.74
N GLY A 787 -44.98 11.12 7.47
CA GLY A 787 -44.37 9.78 7.50
C GLY A 787 -44.91 8.79 6.45
N THR A 788 -45.73 9.25 5.50
CA THR A 788 -46.43 8.38 4.53
C THR A 788 -45.88 8.47 3.11
N GLY A 789 -44.77 9.18 2.87
CA GLY A 789 -44.17 9.29 1.54
C GLY A 789 -45.07 10.04 0.56
N GLY A 790 -44.93 11.36 0.49
CA GLY A 790 -45.59 12.17 -0.54
C GLY A 790 -46.19 13.47 -0.02
N THR A 791 -45.33 14.38 0.43
CA THR A 791 -45.68 15.79 0.61
C THR A 791 -45.15 16.55 -0.61
N GLU A 792 -46.06 17.00 -1.49
CA GLU A 792 -45.77 17.52 -2.83
C GLU A 792 -45.71 19.06 -2.84
N PHE A 793 -44.59 19.66 -3.25
CA PHE A 793 -44.46 21.10 -3.51
C PHE A 793 -44.23 21.35 -4.99
N GLN A 794 -45.24 21.80 -5.74
CA GLN A 794 -45.04 22.24 -7.13
C GLN A 794 -44.43 23.65 -7.17
N LEU A 795 -43.12 23.72 -7.44
CA LEU A 795 -42.37 24.97 -7.50
C LEU A 795 -42.09 25.36 -8.96
N HIS A 796 -42.19 26.65 -9.27
CA HIS A 796 -41.85 27.18 -10.59
C HIS A 796 -40.42 27.72 -10.64
N GLN A 797 -40.02 28.46 -9.60
CA GLN A 797 -38.73 29.14 -9.51
C GLN A 797 -38.19 29.14 -8.08
N ILE A 798 -36.89 28.88 -7.92
CA ILE A 798 -36.13 29.10 -6.69
C ILE A 798 -35.11 30.20 -6.95
N LEU A 799 -35.16 31.26 -6.15
CA LEU A 799 -34.31 32.44 -6.29
C LEU A 799 -33.53 32.70 -4.99
N PHE A 800 -32.21 32.73 -5.09
CA PHE A 800 -31.33 33.16 -3.99
C PHE A 800 -30.90 34.61 -4.22
N GLN A 801 -31.10 35.48 -3.22
CA GLN A 801 -30.67 36.89 -3.26
C GLN A 801 -29.74 37.21 -2.07
N ASN A 802 -28.67 37.99 -2.30
CA ASN A 802 -27.70 38.50 -1.30
C ASN A 802 -26.65 37.53 -0.72
N GLY A 803 -25.82 36.92 -1.59
CA GLY A 803 -24.35 36.84 -1.40
C GLY A 803 -23.70 36.03 -0.27
N THR A 804 -24.33 35.00 0.32
CA THR A 804 -23.62 34.08 1.23
C THR A 804 -23.98 32.62 0.96
N SER A 805 -23.02 31.70 1.12
CA SER A 805 -23.21 30.26 0.86
C SER A 805 -24.32 29.64 1.73
N ARG A 806 -25.07 28.67 1.19
CA ARG A 806 -26.22 28.03 1.84
C ARG A 806 -26.32 26.54 1.52
N THR A 807 -26.88 25.77 2.45
CA THR A 807 -27.19 24.34 2.27
C THR A 807 -28.66 24.05 2.55
N LEU A 808 -29.37 23.36 1.65
CA LEU A 808 -30.72 22.84 1.82
C LEU A 808 -30.68 21.33 2.06
N THR A 809 -31.07 20.86 3.24
CA THR A 809 -30.97 19.46 3.66
C THR A 809 -32.33 18.76 3.73
N GLN A 810 -32.36 17.48 3.35
CA GLN A 810 -33.54 16.62 3.48
C GLN A 810 -33.82 16.26 4.94
N GLY A 811 -35.10 16.30 5.34
CA GLY A 811 -35.60 15.78 6.60
C GLY A 811 -36.80 14.85 6.36
N GLY A 812 -36.71 13.61 6.86
CA GLY A 812 -37.65 12.55 6.48
C GLY A 812 -37.60 12.23 4.99
N ASN A 813 -38.74 11.85 4.39
CA ASN A 813 -38.84 11.46 2.97
C ASN A 813 -39.14 12.63 2.01
N ALA A 814 -38.74 13.86 2.36
CA ALA A 814 -39.10 15.05 1.60
C ALA A 814 -38.26 15.20 0.30
N TYR A 815 -38.87 15.74 -0.77
CA TYR A 815 -38.23 16.03 -2.06
C TYR A 815 -38.77 17.33 -2.69
N LEU A 816 -38.04 17.89 -3.64
CA LEU A 816 -38.39 19.11 -4.38
C LEU A 816 -39.08 18.77 -5.70
N HIS A 817 -40.31 19.22 -5.96
CA HIS A 817 -41.02 18.94 -7.23
C HIS A 817 -41.08 20.20 -8.13
N LEU A 818 -40.41 20.17 -9.29
CA LEU A 818 -40.31 21.31 -10.21
C LEU A 818 -41.33 21.18 -11.36
N GLY A 819 -42.40 21.98 -11.36
CA GLY A 819 -43.53 21.76 -12.30
C GLY A 819 -44.55 22.89 -12.48
N GLY A 820 -44.65 23.87 -11.58
CA GLY A 820 -45.67 24.94 -11.66
C GLY A 820 -45.36 26.03 -12.70
N GLY A 821 -46.35 26.77 -13.21
CA GLY A 821 -46.18 27.96 -14.08
C GLY A 821 -45.94 27.70 -15.58
N SER A 822 -46.09 28.73 -16.42
CA SER A 822 -45.82 28.70 -17.88
C SER A 822 -44.33 28.84 -18.20
N GLY A 823 -43.78 28.01 -19.09
CA GLY A 823 -42.34 28.00 -19.45
C GLY A 823 -41.52 27.00 -18.62
N ASN A 824 -40.20 26.97 -18.81
CA ASN A 824 -39.27 26.09 -18.08
C ASN A 824 -39.28 26.37 -16.57
N ALA A 825 -39.06 25.36 -15.73
CA ALA A 825 -38.77 25.58 -14.31
C ALA A 825 -37.36 26.17 -14.17
N LYS A 826 -37.07 26.90 -13.09
CA LYS A 826 -35.75 27.51 -12.91
C LYS A 826 -35.22 27.40 -11.48
N ILE A 827 -33.94 27.06 -11.34
CA ILE A 827 -33.17 27.25 -10.12
C ILE A 827 -32.11 28.30 -10.40
N GLU A 828 -32.24 29.48 -9.80
CA GLU A 828 -31.40 30.63 -10.12
C GLU A 828 -30.68 31.16 -8.87
N ALA A 829 -29.36 31.18 -8.94
CA ALA A 829 -28.53 31.88 -7.96
C ALA A 829 -28.28 33.32 -8.45
N THR A 830 -29.03 34.30 -7.96
CA THR A 830 -28.88 35.72 -8.37
C THR A 830 -28.28 36.55 -7.23
N SER A 831 -26.96 36.73 -7.25
CA SER A 831 -26.28 37.62 -6.29
C SER A 831 -25.82 38.90 -6.99
N PRO A 832 -26.21 40.10 -6.51
CA PRO A 832 -25.65 41.36 -6.98
C PRO A 832 -24.14 41.50 -6.72
N ASN A 833 -23.59 40.73 -5.75
CA ASN A 833 -22.21 40.85 -5.26
C ASN A 833 -21.30 39.65 -5.63
N GLY A 834 -21.81 38.63 -6.35
CA GLY A 834 -20.99 37.66 -7.08
C GLY A 834 -20.27 36.51 -6.34
N SER A 835 -20.40 36.28 -5.02
CA SER A 835 -19.58 35.28 -4.30
C SER A 835 -20.30 34.38 -3.26
N GLY A 836 -21.05 33.35 -3.69
CA GLY A 836 -21.59 32.34 -2.75
C GLY A 836 -21.85 30.98 -3.40
N THR A 837 -21.91 29.92 -2.59
CA THR A 837 -22.15 28.52 -3.02
C THR A 837 -23.49 28.01 -2.45
N TYR A 838 -24.34 27.43 -3.29
CA TYR A 838 -25.67 26.96 -2.90
C TYR A 838 -25.79 25.44 -3.08
N THR A 839 -25.89 24.72 -1.96
CA THR A 839 -25.87 23.26 -1.89
C THR A 839 -27.27 22.69 -1.65
N PHE A 840 -27.66 21.68 -2.41
CA PHE A 840 -28.92 20.95 -2.33
C PHE A 840 -28.65 19.49 -1.92
N ASN A 841 -28.85 19.17 -0.64
CA ASN A 841 -28.81 17.82 -0.08
C ASN A 841 -30.21 17.19 -0.05
N VAL A 842 -31.13 17.63 -0.91
CA VAL A 842 -32.51 17.14 -1.00
C VAL A 842 -32.78 16.61 -2.42
N PRO A 843 -33.49 15.48 -2.58
CA PRO A 843 -33.86 14.98 -3.91
C PRO A 843 -34.73 15.97 -4.68
N VAL A 844 -34.56 16.03 -6.01
CA VAL A 844 -35.31 16.87 -6.95
C VAL A 844 -36.03 15.99 -7.96
N GLN A 845 -37.34 16.19 -8.13
CA GLN A 845 -38.17 15.56 -9.12
C GLN A 845 -38.66 16.61 -10.13
N MET A 846 -38.40 16.39 -11.41
CA MET A 846 -38.81 17.29 -12.49
C MET A 846 -40.12 16.82 -13.13
N ALA A 847 -41.03 17.76 -13.35
CA ALA A 847 -42.25 17.58 -14.15
C ALA A 847 -42.27 18.47 -15.41
N LYS A 848 -41.15 19.16 -15.70
CA LYS A 848 -40.90 19.93 -16.92
C LYS A 848 -39.42 20.22 -17.10
N THR A 849 -39.04 20.69 -18.29
CA THR A 849 -37.67 21.13 -18.59
C THR A 849 -37.26 22.18 -17.57
N THR A 850 -36.10 21.99 -16.96
CA THR A 850 -35.61 22.80 -15.84
C THR A 850 -34.30 23.47 -16.22
N GLU A 851 -34.22 24.77 -15.96
CA GLU A 851 -33.02 25.57 -16.14
C GLU A 851 -32.24 25.68 -14.82
N LEU A 852 -30.97 25.31 -14.83
CA LEU A 852 -30.04 25.53 -13.72
C LEU A 852 -29.15 26.73 -14.04
N ASN A 853 -29.30 27.81 -13.27
CA ASN A 853 -28.72 29.11 -13.59
C ASN A 853 -27.77 29.63 -12.47
N PRO A 854 -26.53 29.14 -12.37
CA PRO A 854 -25.46 29.72 -11.53
C PRO A 854 -24.98 31.07 -12.09
N VAL A 855 -25.74 32.16 -11.90
CA VAL A 855 -25.41 33.49 -12.44
C VAL A 855 -24.60 34.33 -11.45
N GLY A 856 -24.93 34.28 -10.16
CA GLY A 856 -24.28 35.04 -9.09
C GLY A 856 -23.60 34.20 -8.01
N GLY A 857 -23.53 32.88 -8.19
CA GLY A 857 -22.88 31.95 -7.27
C GLY A 857 -22.93 30.51 -7.78
N ASP A 858 -22.11 29.63 -7.19
CA ASP A 858 -21.98 28.23 -7.59
C ASP A 858 -23.18 27.41 -7.09
N LEU A 859 -23.58 26.39 -7.85
CA LEU A 859 -24.65 25.46 -7.46
C LEU A 859 -24.05 24.06 -7.21
N ILE A 860 -24.46 23.39 -6.14
CA ILE A 860 -24.04 22.01 -5.82
C ILE A 860 -25.29 21.18 -5.52
N PHE A 861 -25.51 20.08 -6.22
CA PHE A 861 -26.59 19.14 -5.97
C PHE A 861 -26.04 17.82 -5.46
N ASN A 862 -26.18 17.57 -4.16
CA ASN A 862 -25.84 16.29 -3.52
C ASN A 862 -27.03 15.32 -3.48
N GLY A 863 -28.26 15.85 -3.49
CA GLY A 863 -29.48 15.03 -3.64
C GLY A 863 -29.69 14.56 -5.08
N ALA A 864 -30.35 13.41 -5.25
CA ALA A 864 -30.65 12.86 -6.57
C ALA A 864 -31.58 13.76 -7.39
N ILE A 865 -31.42 13.80 -8.71
CA ILE A 865 -32.31 14.51 -9.65
C ILE A 865 -33.01 13.48 -10.54
N THR A 866 -34.34 13.42 -10.49
CA THR A 866 -35.17 12.59 -11.36
C THR A 866 -35.79 13.46 -12.43
N ASN A 867 -35.30 13.37 -13.68
CA ASN A 867 -35.68 14.27 -14.75
C ASN A 867 -36.96 13.87 -15.50
N GLY A 868 -37.45 12.64 -15.33
CA GLY A 868 -38.76 12.19 -15.83
C GLY A 868 -39.01 12.29 -17.34
N GLY A 869 -37.96 12.45 -18.15
CA GLY A 869 -38.07 12.70 -19.60
C GLY A 869 -37.94 14.18 -20.02
N TYR A 870 -37.71 15.07 -19.06
CA TYR A 870 -37.55 16.50 -19.30
C TYR A 870 -36.08 16.92 -19.31
N GLY A 871 -35.72 17.87 -20.18
CA GLY A 871 -34.34 18.34 -20.30
C GLY A 871 -33.86 19.12 -19.08
N LEU A 872 -32.61 18.92 -18.72
CA LEU A 872 -31.88 19.75 -17.76
C LEU A 872 -31.00 20.73 -18.55
N ASP A 873 -31.44 21.98 -18.65
CA ASP A 873 -30.73 23.02 -19.38
C ASP A 873 -29.86 23.83 -18.43
N VAL A 874 -28.56 23.87 -18.65
CA VAL A 874 -27.62 24.61 -17.80
C VAL A 874 -27.24 25.92 -18.49
N TRP A 875 -27.53 27.04 -17.82
CA TRP A 875 -27.14 28.39 -18.25
C TRP A 875 -26.32 29.08 -17.16
N GLY A 876 -25.43 30.02 -17.46
CA GLY A 876 -24.67 30.70 -16.42
C GLY A 876 -23.62 31.66 -16.93
N GLY A 877 -23.02 32.41 -15.99
CA GLY A 877 -22.00 33.42 -16.27
C GLY A 877 -20.58 32.83 -16.25
N ALA A 878 -19.66 33.45 -16.99
CA ALA A 878 -18.23 33.10 -16.92
C ALA A 878 -17.70 33.19 -15.48
N GLY A 879 -16.88 32.24 -15.04
CA GLY A 879 -16.34 32.20 -13.67
C GLY A 879 -17.25 31.54 -12.64
N LYS A 880 -18.24 30.75 -13.06
CA LYS A 880 -19.17 30.02 -12.18
C LYS A 880 -19.17 28.52 -12.46
N SER A 881 -19.48 27.75 -11.43
CA SER A 881 -19.50 26.28 -11.47
C SER A 881 -20.85 25.70 -11.03
N LEU A 882 -21.15 24.52 -11.57
CA LEU A 882 -22.26 23.66 -11.17
C LEU A 882 -21.69 22.28 -10.84
N THR A 883 -22.04 21.69 -9.71
CA THR A 883 -21.68 20.30 -9.35
C THR A 883 -22.93 19.46 -9.17
N LEU A 884 -22.99 18.32 -9.85
CA LEU A 884 -24.01 17.28 -9.74
C LEU A 884 -23.37 16.05 -9.09
N ALA A 885 -23.39 16.01 -7.76
CA ALA A 885 -22.85 14.90 -6.97
C ALA A 885 -23.89 13.80 -6.70
N GLY A 886 -25.18 14.18 -6.60
CA GLY A 886 -26.29 13.24 -6.57
C GLY A 886 -26.56 12.60 -7.92
N VAL A 887 -27.13 11.40 -7.91
CA VAL A 887 -27.48 10.64 -9.13
C VAL A 887 -28.54 11.40 -9.94
N VAL A 888 -28.25 11.68 -11.21
CA VAL A 888 -29.26 12.13 -12.19
C VAL A 888 -29.86 10.91 -12.90
N SER A 889 -31.18 10.78 -12.94
CA SER A 889 -31.89 9.64 -13.52
C SER A 889 -33.10 10.05 -14.37
N GLY A 890 -33.56 9.16 -15.25
CA GLY A 890 -34.71 9.38 -16.15
C GLY A 890 -34.32 9.48 -17.63
N SER A 891 -35.24 9.87 -18.49
CA SER A 891 -35.03 9.90 -19.95
C SER A 891 -34.76 11.27 -20.57
N GLY A 892 -34.69 12.32 -19.75
CA GLY A 892 -34.30 13.65 -20.19
C GLY A 892 -32.79 13.77 -20.38
N GLY A 893 -32.37 14.65 -21.29
CA GLY A 893 -30.96 14.96 -21.56
C GLY A 893 -30.42 16.13 -20.73
N LEU A 894 -29.10 16.33 -20.78
CA LEU A 894 -28.38 17.43 -20.14
C LEU A 894 -27.80 18.36 -21.21
N ASN A 895 -28.17 19.63 -21.23
CA ASN A 895 -27.72 20.58 -22.25
C ASN A 895 -26.94 21.73 -21.62
N LEU A 896 -25.66 21.88 -21.96
CA LEU A 896 -24.84 23.02 -21.56
C LEU A 896 -24.94 24.11 -22.64
N LYS A 897 -25.63 25.21 -22.30
CA LYS A 897 -26.03 26.25 -23.26
C LYS A 897 -25.28 27.58 -23.11
N SER A 898 -24.25 27.64 -22.25
CA SER A 898 -23.48 28.87 -21.99
C SER A 898 -22.05 28.58 -21.50
N SER A 899 -21.18 29.60 -21.48
CA SER A 899 -19.74 29.53 -21.15
C SER A 899 -19.44 29.39 -19.64
N LEU A 900 -20.00 28.39 -18.98
CA LEU A 900 -19.65 28.09 -17.59
C LEU A 900 -18.19 27.64 -17.46
N SER A 901 -17.57 27.95 -16.32
CA SER A 901 -16.21 27.50 -16.04
C SER A 901 -16.14 25.99 -15.90
N GLN A 902 -17.13 25.37 -15.24
CA GLN A 902 -17.20 23.92 -15.10
C GLN A 902 -18.60 23.45 -14.70
N VAL A 903 -19.07 22.36 -15.32
CA VAL A 903 -20.15 21.51 -14.81
C VAL A 903 -19.53 20.18 -14.40
N GLY A 904 -19.43 19.92 -13.11
CA GLY A 904 -18.84 18.70 -12.55
C GLY A 904 -19.89 17.63 -12.28
N ILE A 905 -19.68 16.40 -12.75
CA ILE A 905 -20.46 15.22 -12.39
C ILE A 905 -19.55 14.27 -11.64
N THR A 906 -19.84 14.02 -10.36
CA THR A 906 -19.04 13.13 -9.50
C THR A 906 -19.78 11.85 -9.10
N GLY A 907 -21.11 11.83 -9.22
CA GLY A 907 -21.95 10.65 -8.98
C GLY A 907 -22.11 9.74 -10.21
N HIS A 908 -22.70 8.56 -9.99
CA HIS A 908 -23.06 7.60 -11.05
C HIS A 908 -24.47 7.87 -11.56
N SER A 909 -24.59 8.79 -12.51
CA SER A 909 -25.87 9.17 -13.11
C SER A 909 -26.30 8.16 -14.19
N THR A 910 -27.59 7.83 -14.20
CA THR A 910 -28.17 6.73 -15.00
C THR A 910 -29.12 7.20 -16.09
N TYR A 911 -29.28 8.51 -16.27
CA TYR A 911 -30.14 9.05 -17.32
C TYR A 911 -29.67 8.65 -18.72
N ASN A 912 -30.62 8.47 -19.65
CA ASN A 912 -30.33 7.99 -21.00
C ASN A 912 -30.62 9.00 -22.12
N GLY A 913 -31.12 10.20 -21.79
CA GLY A 913 -31.21 11.28 -22.75
C GLY A 913 -29.82 11.85 -23.07
N ASP A 914 -29.65 12.39 -24.28
CA ASP A 914 -28.36 12.89 -24.76
C ASP A 914 -27.80 14.04 -23.90
N THR A 915 -26.47 14.09 -23.79
CA THR A 915 -25.73 15.19 -23.19
C THR A 915 -25.10 16.03 -24.29
N ALA A 916 -25.49 17.31 -24.39
CA ALA A 916 -24.96 18.23 -25.39
C ALA A 916 -24.11 19.32 -24.72
N VAL A 917 -22.81 19.34 -25.04
CA VAL A 917 -21.84 20.34 -24.58
C VAL A 917 -21.63 21.36 -25.70
N GLY A 918 -22.52 22.36 -25.77
CA GLY A 918 -22.45 23.38 -26.82
C GLY A 918 -21.30 24.37 -26.60
N THR A 919 -21.11 24.80 -25.35
CA THR A 919 -20.04 25.73 -24.91
C THR A 919 -19.72 25.49 -23.43
N GLY A 920 -18.52 25.86 -22.98
CA GLY A 920 -18.10 25.66 -21.57
C GLY A 920 -17.55 24.24 -21.33
N MET A 921 -17.22 23.93 -20.08
CA MET A 921 -16.55 22.67 -19.73
C MET A 921 -17.45 21.73 -18.91
N LEU A 922 -17.63 20.50 -19.39
CA LEU A 922 -18.21 19.37 -18.65
C LEU A 922 -17.08 18.51 -18.10
N VAL A 923 -17.01 18.33 -16.78
CA VAL A 923 -16.02 17.46 -16.12
C VAL A 923 -16.73 16.27 -15.49
N VAL A 924 -16.47 15.07 -15.98
CA VAL A 924 -17.08 13.84 -15.50
C VAL A 924 -16.01 13.04 -14.75
N ASN A 925 -16.11 13.02 -13.42
CA ASN A 925 -15.30 12.16 -12.54
C ASN A 925 -16.12 11.00 -11.95
N GLY A 926 -17.44 11.00 -12.18
CA GLY A 926 -18.36 9.88 -11.91
C GLY A 926 -18.72 9.12 -13.19
N SER A 927 -20.01 8.87 -13.42
CA SER A 927 -20.48 8.18 -14.64
C SER A 927 -21.75 8.80 -15.23
N ILE A 928 -21.78 8.92 -16.55
CA ILE A 928 -22.97 9.18 -17.41
C ILE A 928 -23.02 8.16 -18.56
N SER A 929 -22.62 6.92 -18.30
CA SER A 929 -22.38 5.85 -19.30
C SER A 929 -23.55 5.54 -20.24
N ASN A 930 -24.77 5.94 -19.89
CA ASN A 930 -25.99 5.69 -20.66
C ASN A 930 -26.38 6.87 -21.57
N SER A 931 -25.70 8.02 -21.44
CA SER A 931 -25.99 9.24 -22.18
C SER A 931 -24.96 9.47 -23.27
N ALA A 932 -25.40 9.54 -24.53
CA ALA A 932 -24.52 9.92 -25.63
C ALA A 932 -24.08 11.39 -25.47
N VAL A 933 -22.79 11.66 -25.61
CA VAL A 933 -22.18 12.98 -25.42
C VAL A 933 -21.79 13.57 -26.76
N SER A 934 -22.31 14.76 -27.05
CA SER A 934 -21.90 15.56 -28.22
C SER A 934 -21.22 16.86 -27.76
N VAL A 935 -20.06 17.17 -28.34
CA VAL A 935 -19.27 18.36 -27.96
C VAL A 935 -19.13 19.29 -29.15
N GLY A 936 -19.82 20.42 -29.11
CA GLY A 936 -19.80 21.45 -30.15
C GLY A 936 -18.59 22.39 -30.05
N SER A 937 -18.43 23.24 -31.06
CA SER A 937 -17.36 24.25 -31.08
C SER A 937 -17.43 25.20 -29.87
N GLY A 938 -16.33 25.23 -29.10
CA GLY A 938 -16.24 25.99 -27.83
C GLY A 938 -16.69 25.22 -26.59
N GLY A 939 -17.12 23.97 -26.75
CA GLY A 939 -17.38 23.01 -25.67
C GLY A 939 -16.13 22.17 -25.35
N VAL A 940 -15.98 21.81 -24.08
CA VAL A 940 -14.92 20.94 -23.58
C VAL A 940 -15.52 19.82 -22.75
N VAL A 941 -15.14 18.57 -22.99
CA VAL A 941 -15.41 17.45 -22.09
C VAL A 941 -14.12 16.98 -21.44
N SER A 942 -14.15 16.70 -20.13
CA SER A 942 -12.98 16.40 -19.33
C SER A 942 -13.30 15.48 -18.13
N GLY A 943 -12.29 15.08 -17.35
CA GLY A 943 -12.42 14.23 -16.16
C GLY A 943 -11.99 12.78 -16.39
N ALA A 944 -11.91 12.01 -15.29
CA ALA A 944 -11.42 10.63 -15.26
C ALA A 944 -12.55 9.57 -15.17
N GLY A 945 -13.79 9.97 -15.43
CA GLY A 945 -14.98 9.15 -15.27
C GLY A 945 -15.39 8.38 -16.52
N THR A 946 -16.62 7.88 -16.53
CA THR A 946 -17.23 7.19 -17.69
C THR A 946 -18.31 8.03 -18.34
N ILE A 947 -18.25 8.20 -19.66
CA ILE A 947 -19.31 8.81 -20.48
C ILE A 947 -19.95 7.77 -21.41
N GLY A 948 -21.13 8.03 -21.97
CA GLY A 948 -21.66 7.21 -23.07
C GLY A 948 -20.90 7.45 -24.38
N ALA A 949 -21.47 7.04 -25.52
CA ALA A 949 -20.85 7.26 -26.83
C ALA A 949 -20.48 8.74 -27.05
N LEU A 950 -19.29 9.01 -27.59
CA LEU A 950 -18.74 10.36 -27.74
C LEU A 950 -18.72 10.79 -29.21
N THR A 951 -19.14 12.02 -29.49
CA THR A 951 -18.98 12.66 -30.80
C THR A 951 -18.46 14.09 -30.63
N LEU A 952 -17.30 14.38 -31.22
CA LEU A 952 -16.79 15.74 -31.32
C LEU A 952 -17.33 16.40 -32.60
N ALA A 953 -17.88 17.59 -32.46
CA ALA A 953 -18.41 18.43 -33.54
C ALA A 953 -17.72 19.81 -33.50
N GLY A 954 -16.38 19.79 -33.54
CA GLY A 954 -15.53 20.99 -33.39
C GLY A 954 -15.14 21.33 -31.95
N GLY A 955 -15.47 20.47 -30.98
CA GLY A 955 -15.17 20.65 -29.56
C GLY A 955 -13.86 19.98 -29.10
N THR A 956 -13.53 20.15 -27.82
CA THR A 956 -12.30 19.64 -27.21
C THR A 956 -12.56 18.52 -26.21
N VAL A 957 -11.69 17.50 -26.20
CA VAL A 957 -11.63 16.48 -25.15
C VAL A 957 -10.33 16.63 -24.36
N ARG A 958 -10.41 16.53 -23.02
CA ARG A 958 -9.30 16.64 -22.06
C ARG A 958 -9.45 15.61 -20.93
N PRO A 959 -9.02 14.36 -21.12
CA PRO A 959 -9.09 13.35 -20.06
C PRO A 959 -8.47 13.85 -18.73
N GLY A 960 -8.99 13.36 -17.61
CA GLY A 960 -8.46 13.66 -16.28
C GLY A 960 -8.67 15.10 -15.74
N ASN A 961 -8.15 15.35 -14.53
CA ASN A 961 -7.92 16.69 -13.94
C ASN A 961 -6.40 16.98 -13.79
N SER A 962 -5.63 16.11 -14.41
CA SER A 962 -4.22 16.02 -14.77
C SER A 962 -4.15 14.82 -15.73
N VAL A 963 -3.01 14.14 -15.89
CA VAL A 963 -2.95 12.83 -16.57
C VAL A 963 -4.02 11.87 -16.02
N GLY A 964 -4.90 11.37 -16.88
CA GLY A 964 -5.93 10.43 -16.48
C GLY A 964 -6.72 9.81 -17.64
N THR A 965 -7.60 8.86 -17.30
CA THR A 965 -8.38 8.10 -18.30
C THR A 965 -9.83 8.54 -18.35
N LEU A 966 -10.31 8.98 -19.52
CA LEU A 966 -11.73 9.19 -19.81
C LEU A 966 -12.30 7.97 -20.52
N THR A 967 -13.21 7.24 -19.86
CA THR A 967 -13.81 6.03 -20.44
C THR A 967 -15.05 6.36 -21.27
N VAL A 968 -15.10 5.90 -22.52
CA VAL A 968 -16.26 6.03 -23.41
C VAL A 968 -16.98 4.69 -23.50
N ASN A 969 -18.18 4.59 -22.92
CA ASN A 969 -19.04 3.41 -22.95
C ASN A 969 -19.80 3.32 -24.28
N GLY A 970 -19.07 3.11 -25.37
CA GLY A 970 -19.59 3.05 -26.73
C GLY A 970 -18.54 3.47 -27.75
N ASN A 971 -18.99 3.89 -28.93
CA ASN A 971 -18.11 4.43 -29.97
C ASN A 971 -17.66 5.86 -29.63
N ALA A 972 -16.45 6.22 -30.04
CA ALA A 972 -15.90 7.56 -29.99
C ALA A 972 -15.56 8.03 -31.41
N ASP A 973 -16.30 9.01 -31.94
CA ASP A 973 -15.92 9.74 -33.15
C ASP A 973 -15.35 11.09 -32.76
N LEU A 974 -14.04 11.23 -32.91
CA LEU A 974 -13.27 12.41 -32.51
C LEU A 974 -13.07 13.40 -33.69
N GLY A 975 -13.70 13.15 -34.84
CA GLY A 975 -13.44 13.90 -36.06
C GLY A 975 -13.76 15.39 -35.98
N GLY A 976 -12.85 16.23 -36.47
CA GLY A 976 -13.03 17.69 -36.54
C GLY A 976 -12.86 18.40 -35.20
N GLY A 977 -12.51 17.68 -34.13
CA GLY A 977 -12.27 18.21 -32.79
C GLY A 977 -10.79 18.37 -32.44
N THR A 978 -10.53 18.64 -31.16
CA THR A 978 -9.18 18.73 -30.59
C THR A 978 -9.07 17.80 -29.39
N TYR A 979 -8.01 17.00 -29.33
CA TYR A 979 -7.63 16.26 -28.14
C TYR A 979 -6.43 16.98 -27.52
N GLU A 980 -6.62 17.58 -26.34
CA GLU A 980 -5.50 18.11 -25.55
C GLU A 980 -5.04 16.99 -24.62
N CYS A 981 -3.90 16.39 -24.94
CA CYS A 981 -3.31 15.27 -24.22
C CYS A 981 -2.24 15.80 -23.28
N GLU A 982 -2.37 15.54 -21.98
CA GLU A 982 -1.29 15.75 -21.02
C GLU A 982 -0.32 14.56 -21.03
N ILE A 983 0.97 14.86 -20.92
CA ILE A 983 2.04 13.88 -20.73
C ILE A 983 2.84 14.35 -19.51
N ALA A 984 2.85 13.55 -18.45
CA ALA A 984 3.49 13.91 -17.19
C ALA A 984 4.95 13.45 -17.13
N SER A 985 5.26 12.29 -17.70
CA SER A 985 6.59 11.69 -17.67
C SER A 985 6.92 10.95 -18.97
N THR A 986 8.12 10.38 -19.04
CA THR A 986 8.53 9.48 -20.14
C THR A 986 7.95 8.06 -20.03
N SER A 987 7.15 7.77 -19.01
CA SER A 987 6.45 6.48 -18.86
C SER A 987 5.34 6.34 -19.91
N PRO A 988 5.17 5.15 -20.54
CA PRO A 988 4.19 4.96 -21.60
C PRO A 988 2.71 5.16 -21.23
N THR A 989 2.39 5.07 -19.94
CA THR A 989 1.03 5.22 -19.41
C THR A 989 0.83 6.53 -18.66
N ASP A 990 1.88 7.34 -18.47
CA ASP A 990 1.78 8.63 -17.77
C ASP A 990 1.36 9.75 -18.73
N CYS A 991 0.30 9.46 -19.49
CA CYS A 991 -0.35 10.39 -20.38
C CYS A 991 -1.87 10.24 -20.31
N ASP A 992 -2.57 11.26 -20.78
CA ASP A 992 -4.02 11.18 -20.91
C ASP A 992 -4.44 10.02 -21.83
N LEU A 993 -5.52 9.34 -21.44
CA LEU A 993 -6.04 8.19 -22.16
C LEU A 993 -7.54 8.35 -22.45
N ILE A 994 -7.93 8.28 -23.73
CA ILE A 994 -9.32 8.06 -24.13
C ILE A 994 -9.56 6.57 -24.32
N ALA A 995 -10.36 5.94 -23.44
CA ALA A 995 -10.61 4.50 -23.48
C ALA A 995 -12.03 4.18 -23.95
N ALA A 996 -12.21 3.83 -25.23
CA ALA A 996 -13.50 3.52 -25.83
C ALA A 996 -13.82 2.02 -25.80
N LYS A 997 -14.99 1.64 -25.26
CA LYS A 997 -15.48 0.26 -25.29
C LYS A 997 -15.99 -0.20 -26.66
N GLY A 998 -16.11 0.72 -27.63
CA GLY A 998 -16.52 0.46 -29.01
C GLY A 998 -15.45 0.88 -30.02
N THR A 999 -15.87 1.33 -31.20
CA THR A 999 -14.97 1.87 -32.23
C THR A 999 -14.51 3.28 -31.88
N LEU A 1000 -13.20 3.52 -31.91
CA LEU A 1000 -12.58 4.83 -31.80
C LEU A 1000 -12.02 5.26 -33.17
N MET A 1001 -12.46 6.40 -33.67
CA MET A 1001 -12.08 6.88 -35.01
C MET A 1001 -12.16 8.40 -35.10
N ALA A 1002 -11.59 8.95 -36.17
CA ALA A 1002 -11.78 10.35 -36.56
C ALA A 1002 -12.40 10.42 -37.95
N SER A 1003 -13.69 10.77 -38.05
CA SER A 1003 -14.40 10.90 -39.33
C SER A 1003 -13.97 12.09 -40.19
N SER A 1004 -13.25 13.04 -39.58
CA SER A 1004 -12.55 14.17 -40.21
C SER A 1004 -11.33 14.52 -39.34
N THR A 1005 -10.50 15.50 -39.74
CA THR A 1005 -9.21 15.75 -39.06
C THR A 1005 -9.37 15.99 -37.56
N LEU A 1006 -8.75 15.15 -36.73
CA LEU A 1006 -8.54 15.35 -35.30
C LEU A 1006 -7.13 15.87 -35.07
N THR A 1007 -7.00 17.00 -34.38
CA THR A 1007 -5.69 17.50 -33.92
C THR A 1007 -5.45 17.03 -32.49
N ILE A 1008 -4.36 16.29 -32.27
CA ILE A 1008 -3.86 15.91 -30.95
C ILE A 1008 -2.76 16.88 -30.54
N ASN A 1009 -3.03 17.67 -29.52
CA ASN A 1009 -2.11 18.63 -28.94
C ASN A 1009 -1.37 17.97 -27.78
N LEU A 1010 -0.05 17.91 -27.87
CA LEU A 1010 0.84 17.51 -26.79
C LEU A 1010 1.27 18.75 -25.98
N PRO A 1011 1.79 18.60 -24.76
CA PRO A 1011 2.27 19.73 -23.98
C PRO A 1011 3.34 20.56 -24.73
N GLU A 1012 3.37 21.87 -24.52
CA GLU A 1012 4.41 22.73 -25.12
C GLU A 1012 5.77 22.61 -24.39
N THR A 1013 5.77 22.02 -23.19
CA THR A 1013 6.95 21.74 -22.37
C THR A 1013 7.19 20.24 -22.32
N ALA A 1014 8.44 19.81 -22.50
CA ALA A 1014 8.79 18.40 -22.43
C ALA A 1014 8.49 17.85 -21.02
N PRO A 1015 8.03 16.59 -20.91
CA PRO A 1015 7.84 15.97 -19.60
C PRO A 1015 9.17 15.80 -18.87
N GLU A 1016 9.12 15.68 -17.54
CA GLU A 1016 10.31 15.46 -16.74
C GLU A 1016 10.99 14.15 -17.15
N GLY A 1017 12.32 14.18 -17.34
CA GLY A 1017 13.10 13.03 -17.80
C GLY A 1017 13.17 12.84 -19.32
N PHE A 1018 12.49 13.67 -20.12
CA PHE A 1018 12.57 13.59 -21.58
C PHE A 1018 13.97 13.91 -22.11
N ASP A 1019 14.62 12.91 -22.70
CA ASP A 1019 15.91 13.00 -23.38
C ASP A 1019 15.70 12.84 -24.89
N PRO A 1020 16.05 13.85 -25.72
CA PRO A 1020 15.86 13.76 -27.16
C PRO A 1020 16.67 12.64 -27.85
N ASP A 1021 17.59 11.98 -27.17
CA ASP A 1021 18.39 10.85 -27.67
C ASP A 1021 17.80 9.46 -27.30
N VAL A 1022 16.73 9.42 -26.49
CA VAL A 1022 16.03 8.17 -26.11
C VAL A 1022 14.66 8.07 -26.80
N ALA A 1023 14.30 6.88 -27.27
CA ALA A 1023 12.99 6.62 -27.85
C ALA A 1023 11.93 6.45 -26.77
N TYR A 1024 10.75 7.03 -27.00
CA TYR A 1024 9.59 6.97 -26.10
C TYR A 1024 8.32 6.63 -26.88
N TYR A 1025 7.32 6.12 -26.19
CA TYR A 1025 5.97 6.00 -26.71
C TYR A 1025 4.96 6.26 -25.60
N TRP A 1026 3.77 6.72 -25.97
CA TRP A 1026 2.67 7.04 -25.06
C TRP A 1026 1.36 6.54 -25.66
N VAL A 1027 0.60 5.74 -24.90
CA VAL A 1027 -0.71 5.23 -25.35
C VAL A 1027 -1.78 6.25 -25.03
N VAL A 1028 -2.20 7.03 -26.03
CA VAL A 1028 -3.08 8.20 -25.82
C VAL A 1028 -4.56 7.91 -26.05
N ALA A 1029 -4.88 6.83 -26.77
CA ALA A 1029 -6.24 6.35 -26.93
C ALA A 1029 -6.29 4.84 -27.15
N THR A 1030 -7.37 4.18 -26.72
CA THR A 1030 -7.58 2.74 -26.90
C THR A 1030 -9.05 2.43 -27.19
N GLY A 1031 -9.32 1.34 -27.91
CA GLY A 1031 -10.67 0.79 -28.00
C GLY A 1031 -10.79 -0.52 -28.77
N GLN A 1032 -11.99 -1.12 -28.79
CA GLN A 1032 -12.22 -2.43 -29.42
C GLN A 1032 -11.83 -2.49 -30.90
N SER A 1033 -11.95 -1.36 -31.59
CA SER A 1033 -11.36 -1.13 -32.91
C SER A 1033 -10.94 0.33 -32.98
N VAL A 1034 -9.74 0.59 -33.49
CA VAL A 1034 -9.22 1.94 -33.64
C VAL A 1034 -8.83 2.22 -35.09
N SER A 1035 -8.87 3.48 -35.47
CA SER A 1035 -8.34 3.98 -36.74
C SER A 1035 -7.63 5.30 -36.49
N ALA A 1036 -6.33 5.32 -36.79
CA ALA A 1036 -5.50 6.52 -36.76
C ALA A 1036 -5.75 7.46 -37.97
N ASP A 1037 -6.61 7.07 -38.91
CA ASP A 1037 -6.87 7.84 -40.12
C ASP A 1037 -7.45 9.21 -39.76
N ASN A 1038 -6.93 10.26 -40.41
CA ASN A 1038 -7.28 11.66 -40.15
C ASN A 1038 -6.88 12.18 -38.75
N MET A 1039 -5.97 11.53 -38.04
CA MET A 1039 -5.37 12.08 -36.81
C MET A 1039 -4.02 12.73 -37.12
N GLU A 1040 -3.75 13.88 -36.51
CA GLU A 1040 -2.46 14.57 -36.66
C GLU A 1040 -1.97 15.14 -35.32
N ILE A 1041 -0.66 15.15 -35.12
CA ILE A 1041 -0.04 15.84 -33.99
C ILE A 1041 0.02 17.34 -34.31
N GLY A 1042 -0.68 18.14 -33.51
CA GLY A 1042 -0.67 19.59 -33.56
C GLY A 1042 0.52 20.18 -32.81
N THR A 1043 0.24 20.73 -31.62
CA THR A 1043 1.28 21.28 -30.74
C THR A 1043 2.12 20.17 -30.10
N LYS A 1044 3.40 20.49 -29.85
CA LYS A 1044 4.40 19.64 -29.20
C LYS A 1044 5.54 20.51 -28.67
N TRP A 1045 6.29 20.00 -27.70
CA TRP A 1045 7.47 20.67 -27.18
C TRP A 1045 8.60 20.73 -28.22
N SER A 1046 9.53 21.68 -28.02
CA SER A 1046 10.70 21.83 -28.89
C SER A 1046 11.81 20.85 -28.51
N TYR A 1047 12.46 20.25 -29.52
CA TYR A 1047 13.61 19.34 -29.38
C TYR A 1047 14.67 19.65 -30.45
N PRO A 1048 15.95 19.27 -30.27
CA PRO A 1048 17.01 19.55 -31.24
C PRO A 1048 16.75 18.86 -32.59
N ALA A 1049 16.94 19.59 -33.70
CA ALA A 1049 16.74 19.03 -35.02
C ALA A 1049 17.78 17.95 -35.35
N GLY A 1050 17.31 16.77 -35.78
CA GLY A 1050 18.16 15.67 -36.26
C GLY A 1050 18.45 14.54 -35.27
N LEU A 1051 17.90 14.56 -34.05
CA LEU A 1051 18.07 13.50 -33.03
C LEU A 1051 16.89 12.52 -32.92
N GLY A 1052 15.70 12.91 -33.40
CA GLY A 1052 14.50 12.07 -33.35
C GLY A 1052 13.28 12.72 -33.99
N GLY A 1053 12.10 12.11 -33.83
CA GLY A 1053 10.85 12.66 -34.36
C GLY A 1053 9.59 12.09 -33.72
N PHE A 1054 8.56 12.93 -33.58
CA PHE A 1054 7.24 12.50 -33.13
C PHE A 1054 6.44 11.84 -34.25
N GLY A 1055 5.94 10.63 -33.99
CA GLY A 1055 5.05 9.87 -34.83
C GLY A 1055 3.70 9.63 -34.16
N LEU A 1056 2.70 9.30 -34.97
CA LEU A 1056 1.43 8.77 -34.50
C LEU A 1056 1.19 7.43 -35.19
N GLU A 1057 1.01 6.39 -34.40
CA GLU A 1057 0.95 5.01 -34.84
C GLU A 1057 -0.29 4.32 -34.29
N GLN A 1058 -0.71 3.26 -34.97
CA GLN A 1058 -1.76 2.38 -34.51
C GLN A 1058 -1.14 1.03 -34.14
N TRP A 1059 -1.19 0.67 -32.86
CA TRP A 1059 -0.67 -0.60 -32.36
C TRP A 1059 -1.84 -1.47 -31.90
N GLY A 1060 -2.30 -2.36 -32.77
CA GLY A 1060 -3.46 -3.20 -32.48
C GLY A 1060 -4.73 -2.40 -32.20
N GLN A 1061 -5.12 -2.35 -30.92
CA GLN A 1061 -6.31 -1.64 -30.40
C GLN A 1061 -5.98 -0.26 -29.81
N ASP A 1062 -4.76 0.23 -29.99
CA ASP A 1062 -4.27 1.47 -29.41
C ASP A 1062 -3.83 2.49 -30.46
N ILE A 1063 -3.99 3.78 -30.13
CA ILE A 1063 -3.38 4.92 -30.81
C ILE A 1063 -2.23 5.40 -29.94
N VAL A 1064 -1.04 5.39 -30.53
CA VAL A 1064 0.23 5.61 -29.82
C VAL A 1064 0.93 6.83 -30.39
N VAL A 1065 1.35 7.73 -29.51
CA VAL A 1065 2.28 8.81 -29.86
C VAL A 1065 3.68 8.27 -29.62
N THR A 1066 4.52 8.24 -30.65
CA THR A 1066 5.92 7.79 -30.55
C THR A 1066 6.86 8.98 -30.63
N TYR A 1067 7.99 8.92 -29.95
CA TYR A 1067 9.18 9.74 -30.19
C TYR A 1067 10.34 8.77 -30.46
N THR A 1068 10.81 8.68 -31.69
CA THR A 1068 11.84 7.69 -32.05
C THR A 1068 13.22 8.31 -32.10
N THR A 1069 14.22 7.53 -31.66
CA THR A 1069 15.66 7.82 -31.79
C THR A 1069 16.36 6.64 -32.46
N PRO A 1070 17.60 6.78 -32.94
CA PRO A 1070 18.37 5.63 -33.45
C PRO A 1070 18.90 4.79 -32.26
N THR A 1071 18.60 3.48 -32.14
CA THR A 1071 18.88 2.62 -30.94
C THR A 1071 19.88 1.45 -31.15
N SER A 1072 20.42 0.87 -30.04
CA SER A 1072 21.50 -0.18 -29.96
C SER A 1072 21.32 -1.23 -28.82
N VAL A 1073 21.79 -2.50 -28.98
CA VAL A 1073 21.80 -3.63 -27.98
C VAL A 1073 22.85 -3.55 -26.86
N THR A 1074 22.59 -4.21 -25.72
CA THR A 1074 23.52 -4.39 -24.57
C THR A 1074 23.95 -5.87 -24.36
N PHE A 1075 25.24 -6.13 -24.13
CA PHE A 1075 25.82 -7.47 -23.85
C PHE A 1075 26.18 -7.64 -22.37
N PHE A 1076 25.82 -8.78 -21.76
CA PHE A 1076 26.06 -9.08 -20.35
C PHE A 1076 27.23 -10.05 -20.13
N GLN A 1077 27.49 -10.98 -21.06
CA GLN A 1077 28.53 -12.00 -20.88
C GLN A 1077 29.09 -12.49 -22.22
N PHE A 1078 30.37 -12.88 -22.28
CA PHE A 1078 31.00 -13.50 -23.46
C PHE A 1078 32.13 -14.48 -23.07
N GLY A 1079 32.05 -15.73 -23.55
CA GLY A 1079 32.99 -16.81 -23.26
C GLY A 1079 33.29 -17.72 -24.46
N VAL A 1080 34.44 -18.42 -24.42
CA VAL A 1080 34.86 -19.42 -25.43
C VAL A 1080 35.50 -20.60 -24.73
N ARG A 1081 35.05 -21.83 -25.02
CA ARG A 1081 35.54 -23.03 -24.31
C ARG A 1081 35.58 -24.30 -25.17
N ALA A 1082 36.20 -25.36 -24.64
CA ALA A 1082 36.22 -26.67 -25.25
C ALA A 1082 35.08 -27.57 -24.73
N GLU A 1083 34.08 -27.86 -25.56
CA GLU A 1083 33.02 -28.83 -25.27
C GLU A 1083 33.18 -30.06 -26.19
N ASN A 1084 33.29 -31.26 -25.62
CA ASN A 1084 33.43 -32.52 -26.37
C ASN A 1084 34.54 -32.51 -27.46
N GLY A 1085 35.61 -31.74 -27.23
CA GLY A 1085 36.72 -31.59 -28.19
C GLY A 1085 36.51 -30.53 -29.28
N GLN A 1086 35.45 -29.73 -29.21
CA GLN A 1086 35.14 -28.62 -30.11
C GLN A 1086 35.19 -27.28 -29.38
N VAL A 1087 35.51 -26.19 -30.08
CA VAL A 1087 35.50 -24.84 -29.52
C VAL A 1087 34.10 -24.25 -29.65
N VAL A 1088 33.51 -23.79 -28.55
CA VAL A 1088 32.17 -23.21 -28.47
C VAL A 1088 32.25 -21.81 -27.90
N ILE A 1089 31.71 -20.84 -28.63
CA ILE A 1089 31.52 -19.45 -28.21
C ILE A 1089 30.14 -19.32 -27.58
N ARG A 1090 30.03 -18.64 -26.45
CA ARG A 1090 28.75 -18.32 -25.80
C ARG A 1090 28.71 -16.87 -25.39
N TRP A 1091 27.53 -16.26 -25.43
CA TRP A 1091 27.33 -14.91 -24.92
C TRP A 1091 25.92 -14.73 -24.38
N ARG A 1092 25.74 -13.74 -23.50
CA ARG A 1092 24.45 -13.25 -23.04
C ARG A 1092 24.23 -11.81 -23.47
N ALA A 1093 23.04 -11.50 -23.96
CA ALA A 1093 22.69 -10.15 -24.43
C ALA A 1093 21.19 -9.87 -24.21
N SER A 1094 20.85 -8.59 -24.03
CA SER A 1094 19.45 -8.15 -24.11
C SER A 1094 19.14 -7.85 -25.56
N ALA A 1095 18.39 -8.72 -26.23
CA ALA A 1095 17.83 -8.40 -27.53
C ALA A 1095 16.59 -7.51 -27.32
N HIS A 1096 16.56 -6.34 -27.95
CA HIS A 1096 15.35 -5.51 -28.01
C HIS A 1096 14.51 -5.92 -29.24
N GLY A 1097 13.24 -5.50 -29.30
CA GLY A 1097 12.30 -5.89 -30.36
C GLY A 1097 12.71 -5.52 -31.79
N ASP A 1098 13.81 -4.78 -31.96
CA ASP A 1098 14.43 -4.46 -33.24
C ASP A 1098 15.63 -5.33 -33.59
N THR A 1099 16.12 -6.24 -32.75
CA THR A 1099 17.22 -7.16 -33.11
C THR A 1099 16.69 -8.39 -33.86
N VAL A 1100 17.15 -8.62 -35.08
CA VAL A 1100 16.82 -9.81 -35.88
C VAL A 1100 17.68 -11.00 -35.43
N GLY A 1101 18.94 -10.76 -35.09
CA GLY A 1101 19.84 -11.79 -34.59
C GLY A 1101 21.32 -11.42 -34.70
N PHE A 1102 22.18 -12.42 -34.58
CA PHE A 1102 23.61 -12.24 -34.43
C PHE A 1102 24.43 -13.04 -35.45
N TRP A 1103 25.49 -12.40 -35.95
CA TRP A 1103 26.63 -13.03 -36.61
C TRP A 1103 27.83 -13.04 -35.67
N VAL A 1104 28.62 -14.10 -35.75
CA VAL A 1104 29.86 -14.26 -35.00
C VAL A 1104 31.00 -14.28 -36.00
N GLU A 1105 31.99 -13.44 -35.81
CA GLU A 1105 33.21 -13.45 -36.62
C GLU A 1105 34.43 -13.67 -35.75
N ARG A 1106 35.44 -14.32 -36.33
CA ARG A 1106 36.75 -14.54 -35.72
C ARG A 1106 37.81 -13.81 -36.51
N LEU A 1107 38.80 -13.24 -35.85
CA LEU A 1107 39.96 -12.65 -36.50
C LEU A 1107 40.95 -13.74 -36.90
N ASP A 1108 41.18 -13.91 -38.21
CA ASP A 1108 42.20 -14.79 -38.79
C ASP A 1108 43.24 -13.96 -39.55
N GLY A 1109 44.42 -13.77 -38.95
CA GLY A 1109 45.42 -12.82 -39.48
C GLY A 1109 44.95 -11.38 -39.27
N ASP A 1110 44.77 -10.64 -40.36
CA ASP A 1110 44.26 -9.25 -40.35
C ASP A 1110 42.80 -9.15 -40.86
N GLU A 1111 42.14 -10.29 -41.15
CA GLU A 1111 40.78 -10.34 -41.68
C GLU A 1111 39.80 -10.99 -40.70
N TRP A 1112 38.61 -10.39 -40.57
CA TRP A 1112 37.49 -10.99 -39.85
C TRP A 1112 36.77 -11.99 -40.74
N VAL A 1113 36.65 -13.24 -40.27
CA VAL A 1113 36.00 -14.32 -41.00
C VAL A 1113 34.76 -14.81 -40.23
N PRO A 1114 33.65 -15.12 -40.93
CA PRO A 1114 32.42 -15.58 -40.28
C PRO A 1114 32.59 -16.99 -39.69
N VAL A 1115 32.07 -17.16 -38.47
CA VAL A 1115 32.04 -18.43 -37.72
C VAL A 1115 30.75 -19.19 -37.99
N ASN A 1116 29.61 -18.49 -38.06
CA ASN A 1116 28.31 -19.04 -38.44
C ASN A 1116 27.97 -18.72 -39.91
N SER A 1117 27.31 -19.65 -40.59
CA SER A 1117 26.86 -19.49 -42.00
C SER A 1117 25.39 -19.07 -42.14
N GLN A 1118 24.68 -18.97 -41.02
CA GLN A 1118 23.30 -18.50 -40.91
C GLN A 1118 23.18 -17.63 -39.65
N ILE A 1119 22.33 -16.61 -39.70
CA ILE A 1119 22.09 -15.73 -38.55
C ILE A 1119 21.57 -16.53 -37.36
N ILE A 1120 22.05 -16.21 -36.17
CA ILE A 1120 21.56 -16.75 -34.92
C ILE A 1120 20.44 -15.80 -34.47
N TYR A 1121 19.20 -16.17 -34.78
CA TYR A 1121 18.04 -15.34 -34.49
C TYR A 1121 17.96 -15.03 -33.00
N ALA A 1122 17.67 -13.76 -32.67
CA ALA A 1122 17.34 -13.38 -31.31
C ALA A 1122 16.06 -14.12 -30.87
N HIS A 1123 15.95 -14.47 -29.58
CA HIS A 1123 14.71 -15.06 -29.09
C HIS A 1123 13.65 -13.95 -28.89
N ASP A 1124 12.39 -14.24 -29.24
CA ASP A 1124 11.26 -13.29 -29.13
C ASP A 1124 10.79 -13.17 -27.67
N VAL A 1125 11.46 -12.38 -26.82
CA VAL A 1125 10.91 -11.89 -25.54
C VAL A 1125 11.72 -10.71 -24.97
N GLU A 1126 11.04 -9.72 -24.39
CA GLU A 1126 11.59 -8.62 -23.58
C GLU A 1126 12.13 -9.14 -22.21
N GLU A 1127 13.03 -10.11 -22.24
CA GLU A 1127 13.71 -10.64 -21.05
C GLU A 1127 15.16 -10.09 -20.98
N MET A 1128 15.59 -9.68 -19.78
CA MET A 1128 17.01 -9.47 -19.52
C MET A 1128 17.69 -10.84 -19.40
N ASP A 1129 18.83 -11.02 -20.08
CA ASP A 1129 19.81 -12.12 -19.89
C ASP A 1129 19.69 -13.39 -20.76
N ASP A 1130 19.36 -13.20 -22.04
CA ASP A 1130 19.16 -14.29 -23.00
C ASP A 1130 20.49 -14.92 -23.46
N SER A 1131 20.55 -16.26 -23.59
CA SER A 1131 21.80 -17.01 -23.80
C SER A 1131 21.95 -17.60 -25.20
N TYR A 1132 23.09 -17.33 -25.83
CA TYR A 1132 23.43 -17.78 -27.18
C TYR A 1132 24.71 -18.61 -27.20
N ALA A 1133 24.79 -19.53 -28.17
CA ALA A 1133 25.97 -20.37 -28.36
C ALA A 1133 26.24 -20.65 -29.85
N GLN A 1134 27.52 -20.68 -30.23
CA GLN A 1134 27.96 -21.03 -31.58
C GLN A 1134 29.25 -21.84 -31.55
N VAL A 1135 29.28 -22.96 -32.27
CA VAL A 1135 30.49 -23.78 -32.42
C VAL A 1135 31.40 -23.17 -33.49
N ASP A 1136 32.66 -22.96 -33.15
CA ASP A 1136 33.72 -22.64 -34.11
C ASP A 1136 34.46 -23.90 -34.52
N THR A 1137 34.08 -24.41 -35.69
CA THR A 1137 34.64 -25.62 -36.28
C THR A 1137 36.08 -25.48 -36.77
N ASN A 1138 36.58 -24.25 -36.91
CA ASN A 1138 37.93 -23.95 -37.37
C ASN A 1138 38.89 -23.61 -36.22
N ALA A 1139 38.39 -23.45 -34.99
CA ALA A 1139 39.22 -23.25 -33.81
C ALA A 1139 39.61 -24.59 -33.19
N VAL A 1140 40.81 -24.63 -32.60
CA VAL A 1140 41.33 -25.80 -31.90
C VAL A 1140 41.36 -25.54 -30.40
N VAL A 1141 41.03 -26.57 -29.63
CA VAL A 1141 41.11 -26.57 -28.17
C VAL A 1141 42.54 -26.20 -27.72
N GLY A 1142 42.63 -25.25 -26.79
CA GLY A 1142 43.87 -24.65 -26.30
C GLY A 1142 44.36 -23.44 -27.11
N GLY A 1143 43.72 -23.09 -28.23
CA GLY A 1143 44.03 -21.90 -29.01
C GLY A 1143 43.46 -20.62 -28.38
N THR A 1144 44.11 -19.48 -28.63
CA THR A 1144 43.60 -18.14 -28.27
C THR A 1144 43.15 -17.43 -29.54
N TYR A 1145 41.93 -16.89 -29.51
CA TYR A 1145 41.27 -16.30 -30.67
C TYR A 1145 40.57 -15.01 -30.27
N SER A 1146 40.46 -14.07 -31.21
CA SER A 1146 39.65 -12.85 -31.07
C SER A 1146 38.35 -13.01 -31.85
N TYR A 1147 37.22 -12.79 -31.19
CA TYR A 1147 35.89 -12.87 -31.78
C TYR A 1147 35.17 -11.52 -31.71
N ARG A 1148 34.21 -11.26 -32.60
CA ARG A 1148 33.25 -10.16 -32.48
C ARG A 1148 31.86 -10.65 -32.82
N ILE A 1149 30.84 -9.99 -32.26
CA ILE A 1149 29.44 -10.24 -32.55
C ILE A 1149 28.92 -9.08 -33.40
N ILE A 1150 28.25 -9.38 -34.51
CA ILE A 1150 27.54 -8.40 -35.33
C ILE A 1150 26.05 -8.64 -35.10
N GLU A 1151 25.39 -7.65 -34.53
CA GLU A 1151 23.95 -7.61 -34.36
C GLU A 1151 23.32 -7.05 -35.64
N GLU A 1152 22.34 -7.75 -36.20
CA GLU A 1152 21.54 -7.29 -37.34
C GLU A 1152 20.18 -6.81 -36.83
N THR A 1153 19.82 -5.56 -37.13
CA THR A 1153 18.54 -4.97 -36.70
C THR A 1153 17.44 -5.17 -37.74
N SER A 1154 16.18 -4.97 -37.34
CA SER A 1154 14.97 -5.09 -38.16
C SER A 1154 14.89 -3.99 -39.22
N ALA A 1155 15.64 -2.89 -39.02
CA ALA A 1155 15.88 -1.83 -40.00
C ALA A 1155 16.96 -2.22 -41.05
N GLY A 1156 17.70 -3.31 -40.82
CA GLY A 1156 18.78 -3.80 -41.68
C GLY A 1156 20.14 -3.16 -41.42
N ASP A 1157 20.33 -2.50 -40.27
CA ASP A 1157 21.62 -1.95 -39.84
C ASP A 1157 22.42 -2.99 -39.04
N ASP A 1158 23.75 -3.01 -39.24
CA ASP A 1158 24.71 -3.87 -38.53
C ASP A 1158 25.40 -3.10 -37.38
N VAL A 1159 25.32 -3.63 -36.15
CA VAL A 1159 26.01 -3.08 -34.97
C VAL A 1159 27.07 -4.08 -34.50
N ILE A 1160 28.31 -3.60 -34.28
CA ILE A 1160 29.47 -4.47 -34.00
C ILE A 1160 29.87 -4.41 -32.53
N HIS A 1161 29.95 -5.56 -31.88
CA HIS A 1161 30.30 -5.77 -30.47
C HIS A 1161 31.59 -6.59 -30.33
N GLY A 1162 32.54 -6.10 -29.52
CA GLY A 1162 33.88 -6.67 -29.38
C GLY A 1162 34.99 -5.79 -29.98
N PRO A 1163 36.21 -6.31 -30.22
CA PRO A 1163 36.59 -7.73 -30.17
C PRO A 1163 36.80 -8.29 -28.76
N PHE A 1164 36.54 -9.59 -28.61
CA PHE A 1164 36.72 -10.39 -27.40
C PHE A 1164 37.80 -11.44 -27.62
N GLU A 1165 38.95 -11.28 -26.98
CA GLU A 1165 40.03 -12.27 -27.01
C GLU A 1165 39.84 -13.33 -25.92
N ARG A 1166 39.83 -14.62 -26.29
CA ARG A 1166 39.60 -15.74 -25.37
C ARG A 1166 40.43 -16.97 -25.76
N THR A 1167 40.85 -17.74 -24.76
CA THR A 1167 41.53 -19.04 -24.94
C THR A 1167 40.55 -20.19 -24.74
N ALA A 1168 40.44 -21.08 -25.73
CA ALA A 1168 39.54 -22.25 -25.70
C ALA A 1168 40.11 -23.41 -24.86
N SER A 1169 40.37 -23.19 -23.57
CA SER A 1169 41.02 -24.16 -22.68
C SER A 1169 40.16 -25.41 -22.44
N ALA A 1170 40.82 -26.58 -22.30
CA ALA A 1170 40.18 -27.81 -21.81
C ALA A 1170 40.46 -28.00 -20.32
N LEU A 1171 39.44 -28.32 -19.53
CA LEU A 1171 39.58 -28.71 -18.14
C LEU A 1171 40.22 -30.11 -18.06
N ALA A 1172 41.34 -30.23 -17.34
CA ALA A 1172 42.04 -31.51 -17.14
C ALA A 1172 41.81 -32.05 -15.72
N PHE A 1173 41.20 -33.23 -15.61
CA PHE A 1173 40.94 -33.91 -14.33
C PHE A 1173 42.22 -34.45 -13.69
N VAL A 1174 42.39 -34.30 -12.36
CA VAL A 1174 43.44 -34.97 -11.58
C VAL A 1174 42.83 -36.13 -10.80
N PRO A 1175 43.07 -37.41 -11.19
CA PRO A 1175 42.46 -38.55 -10.52
C PRO A 1175 42.88 -38.68 -9.04
N GLY A 1176 41.89 -38.87 -8.15
CA GLY A 1176 42.11 -39.31 -6.76
C GLY A 1176 41.99 -38.25 -5.65
N ARG A 1177 41.44 -37.06 -5.92
CA ARG A 1177 41.27 -35.97 -4.93
C ARG A 1177 39.83 -35.60 -4.54
N GLY A 1178 38.84 -36.38 -4.97
CA GLY A 1178 37.42 -35.98 -4.82
C GLY A 1178 36.83 -36.07 -3.41
N LEU A 1179 37.41 -36.85 -2.49
CA LEU A 1179 36.94 -36.98 -1.10
C LEU A 1179 38.13 -37.12 -0.15
N ASP A 1180 38.24 -36.21 0.83
CA ASP A 1180 39.25 -36.23 1.89
C ASP A 1180 38.59 -36.26 3.27
N VAL A 1181 39.03 -37.17 4.16
CA VAL A 1181 38.60 -37.20 5.56
C VAL A 1181 39.49 -36.28 6.38
N GLU A 1182 38.92 -35.24 6.99
CA GLU A 1182 39.64 -34.23 7.76
C GLU A 1182 39.09 -34.12 9.20
N PRO A 1183 39.86 -33.57 10.15
CA PRO A 1183 39.34 -33.29 11.49
C PRO A 1183 38.13 -32.34 11.41
N GLY A 1184 36.93 -32.86 11.64
CA GLY A 1184 35.69 -32.10 11.63
C GLY A 1184 34.73 -32.40 10.46
N GLY A 1185 35.04 -33.32 9.54
CA GLY A 1185 34.11 -33.70 8.47
C GLY A 1185 34.72 -34.48 7.30
N ILE A 1186 33.95 -34.62 6.22
CA ILE A 1186 34.43 -35.10 4.92
C ILE A 1186 34.44 -33.92 3.94
N ARG A 1187 35.61 -33.60 3.40
CA ARG A 1187 35.78 -32.59 2.35
C ARG A 1187 35.58 -33.23 0.99
N ILE A 1188 34.70 -32.66 0.20
CA ILE A 1188 34.35 -33.09 -1.14
C ILE A 1188 34.92 -32.07 -2.11
N ARG A 1189 35.61 -32.53 -3.15
CA ARG A 1189 36.14 -31.66 -4.21
C ARG A 1189 35.67 -32.13 -5.58
N TRP A 1190 35.23 -31.20 -6.41
CA TRP A 1190 34.80 -31.47 -7.79
C TRP A 1190 35.26 -30.37 -8.71
N GLN A 1191 35.42 -30.69 -9.99
CA GLN A 1191 35.75 -29.67 -10.97
C GLN A 1191 34.57 -28.73 -11.14
N SER A 1192 34.87 -27.45 -11.09
CA SER A 1192 33.90 -26.38 -11.22
C SER A 1192 34.17 -25.53 -12.45
N ARG A 1193 33.14 -24.84 -12.95
CA ARG A 1193 33.19 -23.98 -14.13
C ARG A 1193 32.65 -22.61 -13.78
N GLU A 1194 33.35 -21.53 -14.13
CA GLU A 1194 33.08 -20.13 -13.74
C GLU A 1194 31.62 -19.65 -13.96
N ASP A 1195 30.84 -20.40 -14.76
CA ASP A 1195 29.43 -20.16 -15.11
C ASP A 1195 28.42 -21.14 -14.48
N GLU A 1196 28.81 -22.01 -13.54
CA GLU A 1196 27.93 -23.01 -12.92
C GLU A 1196 27.73 -22.76 -11.42
N THR A 1197 26.50 -23.01 -10.96
CA THR A 1197 26.15 -23.15 -9.53
C THR A 1197 25.90 -24.62 -9.21
N TYR A 1198 26.33 -25.07 -8.03
CA TYR A 1198 26.25 -26.47 -7.65
C TYR A 1198 25.41 -26.71 -6.39
N ARG A 1199 24.75 -27.87 -6.37
CA ARG A 1199 24.13 -28.47 -5.20
C ARG A 1199 24.85 -29.75 -4.83
N VAL A 1200 25.18 -29.88 -3.55
CA VAL A 1200 25.71 -31.11 -2.96
C VAL A 1200 24.59 -31.80 -2.21
N ARG A 1201 24.31 -33.05 -2.57
CA ARG A 1201 23.42 -33.93 -1.81
C ARG A 1201 24.17 -35.11 -1.23
N ARG A 1202 23.64 -35.67 -0.16
CA ARG A 1202 24.18 -36.86 0.52
C ARG A 1202 23.12 -37.92 0.73
N SER A 1203 23.47 -39.18 0.54
CA SER A 1203 22.58 -40.30 0.81
C SER A 1203 22.28 -40.44 2.30
N THR A 1204 21.04 -40.80 2.65
CA THR A 1204 20.57 -40.80 4.04
C THR A 1204 20.74 -42.13 4.78
N ASN A 1205 20.74 -43.29 4.11
CA ASN A 1205 21.05 -44.58 4.73
C ASN A 1205 21.23 -45.71 3.70
N LEU A 1206 22.47 -46.15 3.42
CA LEU A 1206 22.73 -47.24 2.43
C LEU A 1206 22.36 -48.65 2.94
N LEU A 1207 22.07 -48.82 4.23
CA LEU A 1207 21.88 -50.14 4.86
C LEU A 1207 20.42 -50.55 5.09
N GLU A 1208 19.44 -49.65 4.92
CA GLU A 1208 18.03 -49.92 5.27
C GLU A 1208 17.01 -49.77 4.12
N GLY A 1209 17.45 -49.60 2.86
CA GLY A 1209 16.56 -49.70 1.69
C GLY A 1209 15.51 -48.59 1.58
N LEU A 1210 15.80 -47.40 2.12
CA LEU A 1210 15.05 -46.15 1.88
C LEU A 1210 15.94 -45.24 1.01
N ASP A 1211 15.74 -45.28 -0.30
CA ASP A 1211 16.55 -44.52 -1.26
C ASP A 1211 16.18 -43.02 -1.23
N GLY A 1212 17.14 -42.16 -0.89
CA GLY A 1212 17.00 -40.70 -1.00
C GLY A 1212 18.32 -39.94 -0.78
N PHE A 1213 18.54 -38.90 -1.58
CA PHE A 1213 19.62 -37.92 -1.43
C PHE A 1213 19.07 -36.65 -0.78
N LEU A 1214 19.56 -36.27 0.40
CA LEU A 1214 19.23 -34.98 1.02
C LEU A 1214 20.20 -33.90 0.54
N PRO A 1215 19.71 -32.73 0.11
CA PRO A 1215 20.58 -31.58 -0.13
C PRO A 1215 21.25 -31.18 1.19
N ILE A 1216 22.57 -31.01 1.15
CA ILE A 1216 23.37 -30.54 2.28
C ILE A 1216 24.02 -29.19 1.99
N ALA A 1217 24.11 -28.81 0.71
CA ALA A 1217 24.42 -27.47 0.24
C ALA A 1217 23.84 -27.25 -1.15
N ALA A 1218 23.49 -26.01 -1.47
CA ALA A 1218 22.88 -25.54 -2.72
C ALA A 1218 23.43 -24.14 -3.01
N GLY A 1219 23.33 -23.65 -4.25
CA GLY A 1219 23.85 -22.33 -4.63
C GLY A 1219 25.36 -22.18 -4.51
N LEU A 1220 26.12 -23.27 -4.59
CA LEU A 1220 27.58 -23.21 -4.49
C LEU A 1220 28.16 -22.72 -5.83
N TYR A 1221 28.47 -21.43 -5.90
CA TYR A 1221 29.15 -20.86 -7.06
C TYR A 1221 30.49 -21.53 -7.34
N ALA A 1222 30.84 -21.60 -8.61
CA ALA A 1222 32.12 -22.12 -9.02
C ALA A 1222 33.33 -21.30 -8.53
N ASP A 1223 34.34 -22.00 -8.05
CA ASP A 1223 35.67 -21.55 -7.70
C ASP A 1223 36.66 -22.32 -8.57
N GLU A 1224 37.01 -21.78 -9.75
CA GLU A 1224 37.82 -22.50 -10.72
C GLU A 1224 39.26 -22.76 -10.23
N PRO A 1225 39.84 -23.93 -10.52
CA PRO A 1225 39.31 -25.03 -11.35
C PRO A 1225 38.57 -26.13 -10.56
N GLU A 1226 38.39 -25.96 -9.25
CA GLU A 1226 37.88 -27.00 -8.35
C GLU A 1226 37.12 -26.38 -7.18
N ASN A 1227 35.83 -26.68 -7.08
CA ASN A 1227 35.05 -26.39 -5.87
C ASN A 1227 35.38 -27.38 -4.77
N GLU A 1228 35.26 -26.90 -3.54
CA GLU A 1228 35.27 -27.75 -2.37
C GLU A 1228 34.11 -27.45 -1.44
N TYR A 1229 33.60 -28.51 -0.79
CA TYR A 1229 32.58 -28.41 0.25
C TYR A 1229 32.92 -29.36 1.40
N LEU A 1230 32.87 -28.85 2.63
CA LEU A 1230 33.14 -29.64 3.83
C LEU A 1230 31.84 -30.05 4.52
N ASP A 1231 31.47 -31.32 4.40
CA ASP A 1231 30.37 -31.90 5.18
C ASP A 1231 30.84 -32.23 6.60
N THR A 1232 30.52 -31.35 7.53
CA THR A 1232 30.88 -31.50 8.95
C THR A 1232 30.03 -32.52 9.70
N ASN A 1233 28.92 -32.96 9.11
CA ASN A 1233 27.97 -33.90 9.71
C ASN A 1233 28.00 -35.27 9.01
N ALA A 1234 29.08 -35.59 8.29
CA ALA A 1234 29.19 -36.79 7.49
C ALA A 1234 29.05 -38.09 8.31
N ALA A 1235 28.20 -39.00 7.83
CA ALA A 1235 28.03 -40.33 8.41
C ALA A 1235 29.23 -41.26 8.08
N PRO A 1236 29.42 -42.39 8.82
CA PRO A 1236 30.51 -43.33 8.56
C PRO A 1236 30.50 -43.99 7.16
N LEU A 1237 29.35 -43.99 6.49
CA LEU A 1237 29.16 -44.51 5.13
C LEU A 1237 28.11 -43.65 4.41
N GLY A 1238 28.38 -43.20 3.18
CA GLY A 1238 27.45 -42.39 2.38
C GLY A 1238 27.95 -42.17 0.95
N ILE A 1239 27.05 -41.74 0.07
CA ILE A 1239 27.34 -41.28 -1.31
C ILE A 1239 27.02 -39.80 -1.38
N TYR A 1240 27.86 -39.02 -2.05
CA TYR A 1240 27.56 -37.64 -2.41
C TYR A 1240 27.16 -37.56 -3.88
N LEU A 1241 26.19 -36.70 -4.17
CA LEU A 1241 25.79 -36.31 -5.50
C LEU A 1241 26.08 -34.82 -5.65
N ILE A 1242 26.81 -34.45 -6.69
CA ILE A 1242 27.05 -33.05 -7.06
C ILE A 1242 26.22 -32.79 -8.31
N GLU A 1243 25.31 -31.85 -8.22
CA GLU A 1243 24.42 -31.44 -9.30
C GLU A 1243 24.79 -30.01 -9.70
N VAL A 1244 24.82 -29.71 -10.98
CA VAL A 1244 24.77 -28.32 -11.47
C VAL A 1244 23.31 -27.90 -11.29
N GLU A 1245 23.02 -26.77 -10.65
CA GLU A 1245 21.62 -26.40 -10.36
C GLU A 1245 20.83 -26.00 -11.61
N GLU A 1246 21.54 -25.67 -12.69
CA GLU A 1246 20.99 -25.28 -13.99
C GLU A 1246 20.76 -26.49 -14.94
N GLU A 1247 21.22 -27.71 -14.61
CA GLU A 1247 21.08 -28.96 -15.39
C GLU A 1247 20.43 -30.09 -14.59
#